data_AF-A0A674ARN3-F1
#
_entry.id   AF-A0A674ARN3-F1
#
_cell.length_a   1.000
_cell.length_b   1.000
_cell.length_c   1.000
_cell.angle_alpha   90.00
_cell.angle_beta   90.00
_cell.angle_gamma   90.00
#
_symmetry.space_group_name_H-M   'P 1'
#
loop_
_entity.id
_entity.type
_entity.pdbx_description
1 polymer ?
#
loop_
_entity_poly.entity_id
_entity_poly.type
_entity_poly.pdbx_seq_one_letter_code
_entity_poly.pdbx_strand_id
1 'polypeptide(L)'
;NTYLKCTGIKPHFAISTPCHFVCLLEVPLSANVTSLNLHCNRILKVEGLTTAWHLRHLDLSSNHISRIEGLNSLASLRTLNLSCNLITKVEGLNGLVNLIRLNLAYNQISDLTGLLYLHGAEYKLRHLHLHSNRLDSINQLLQCMLGLENLSDVTLSVEGAGNSVCSLPVGFDLLMTFQMKRSQELENKASALMRELEIQRASLRQHKDKLRQLHELLASREQVHRKELEGRLVPGGAEFREVVAREVAGVEQRHAQSRAGLEDRLAQATQQYTALEDEFRMALTIEATRFTEVEQGCARLSAELSEVKAALSQTQQRERQAGGLVQELTAMVKEQKSRITELSKAKRDTVTELKGRVRSLEAGAEEDRRLQLQLELVKKDKARLLSQLTAQESVIDGLRAERRIWGQELAQQGASLSQDRGRLEARIEVLAAELESQKKQNERDNDALRIKVKVIDDQTETIRKLKEGLQERDEQGRRQREESLQAQRCLQQQLEESSATSQDLRDTVQQLSLRKEQLKQQLEDKEMELDEVKAAFSVSNKKWQDKADLLTRLESQVKRMKEGFDSKESLLLEERDKASQAAVIEKLHSMDDAFRRQLESLQASHQTELLRLANDKQKQIEQSNQKVFQVEEEMRQLLEETETEKKTMEEKMRRLTSVLKDF
;
A
#
# COMPACT_ATOMS: atom_id res chain seq x y z
N ASN A 1 18.35 119.92 -0.53
CA ASN A 1 17.62 120.53 -1.66
C ASN A 1 17.52 119.48 -2.76
N THR A 2 16.30 119.17 -3.23
CA THR A 2 15.95 118.58 -4.55
C THR A 2 16.55 117.23 -4.96
N TYR A 3 15.87 116.32 -5.67
CA TYR A 3 14.47 115.99 -5.95
C TYR A 3 14.55 114.62 -6.68
N LEU A 4 13.53 113.78 -6.45
CA LEU A 4 13.10 112.61 -7.23
C LEU A 4 13.61 112.43 -8.67
N LYS A 5 13.95 111.19 -9.03
CA LYS A 5 13.21 110.38 -10.02
C LYS A 5 13.77 108.95 -10.09
N CYS A 6 13.07 108.02 -9.46
CA CYS A 6 13.38 106.61 -9.53
C CYS A 6 13.12 106.07 -10.95
N THR A 7 14.20 105.53 -11.48
CA THR A 7 14.36 104.72 -12.66
C THR A 7 13.61 103.39 -12.58
N GLY A 8 13.10 102.93 -13.72
CA GLY A 8 13.32 101.53 -14.11
C GLY A 8 12.11 100.62 -14.17
N ILE A 9 11.17 100.85 -15.10
CA ILE A 9 10.44 99.78 -15.82
C ILE A 9 10.20 100.26 -17.27
N LYS A 10 10.78 99.59 -18.27
CA LYS A 10 10.38 99.64 -19.69
C LYS A 10 9.38 98.51 -19.96
N PRO A 11 8.59 98.50 -21.06
CA PRO A 11 8.08 99.59 -21.89
C PRO A 11 6.54 99.49 -22.03
N HIS A 12 5.77 100.56 -21.82
CA HIS A 12 4.40 100.60 -22.35
C HIS A 12 4.10 102.01 -22.83
N PHE A 13 3.82 102.12 -24.14
CA PHE A 13 3.48 103.36 -24.85
C PHE A 13 2.45 104.17 -24.06
N ALA A 14 2.90 105.28 -23.45
CA ALA A 14 2.03 106.34 -22.99
C ALA A 14 1.94 107.36 -24.13
N ILE A 15 0.79 107.45 -24.79
CA ILE A 15 0.48 108.57 -25.69
C ILE A 15 0.21 109.75 -24.73
N SER A 16 1.24 110.55 -24.42
CA SER A 16 1.13 111.70 -23.48
C SER A 16 1.15 113.06 -24.19
N THR A 17 0.65 113.13 -25.42
CA THR A 17 0.51 114.39 -26.14
C THR A 17 -0.95 114.88 -26.06
N PRO A 18 -1.20 116.19 -25.87
CA PRO A 18 -2.55 116.76 -25.94
C PRO A 18 -3.02 116.72 -27.40
N CYS A 19 -3.50 115.56 -27.80
CA CYS A 19 -4.12 115.33 -29.09
C CYS A 19 -5.59 115.69 -28.91
N HIS A 20 -6.16 116.56 -29.73
CA HIS A 20 -7.57 116.94 -29.64
C HIS A 20 -8.52 115.79 -30.04
N PHE A 21 -8.39 114.61 -29.42
CA PHE A 21 -9.20 113.43 -29.69
C PHE A 21 -10.65 113.75 -29.31
N VAL A 22 -11.52 113.66 -30.30
CA VAL A 22 -12.98 113.80 -30.13
C VAL A 22 -13.61 112.42 -29.96
N CYS A 23 -12.94 111.36 -30.43
CA CYS A 23 -13.42 109.97 -30.36
C CYS A 23 -12.29 109.02 -29.93
N LEU A 24 -12.62 108.04 -29.08
CA LEU A 24 -11.69 107.03 -28.57
C LEU A 24 -11.27 106.00 -29.63
N LEU A 25 -12.03 105.86 -30.74
CA LEU A 25 -11.70 105.02 -31.89
C LEU A 25 -10.47 105.53 -32.68
N GLU A 26 -10.10 106.80 -32.53
CA GLU A 26 -8.93 107.40 -33.18
C GLU A 26 -7.61 107.00 -32.51
N VAL A 27 -7.68 106.32 -31.35
CA VAL A 27 -6.51 105.85 -30.60
C VAL A 27 -6.17 104.42 -31.04
N PRO A 28 -5.03 104.17 -31.70
CA PRO A 28 -4.62 102.81 -32.06
C PRO A 28 -4.23 102.03 -30.79
N LEU A 29 -5.14 101.17 -30.32
CA LEU A 29 -4.94 100.35 -29.12
C LEU A 29 -4.41 98.97 -29.48
N SER A 30 -3.31 98.56 -28.83
CA SER A 30 -2.80 97.19 -28.90
C SER A 30 -3.27 96.38 -27.68
N ALA A 31 -3.40 95.06 -27.83
CA ALA A 31 -3.90 94.17 -26.76
C ALA A 31 -3.03 94.18 -25.48
N ASN A 32 -1.80 94.70 -25.54
CA ASN A 32 -0.84 94.70 -24.43
C ASN A 32 -0.81 96.01 -23.62
N VAL A 33 -1.69 96.97 -23.90
CA VAL A 33 -1.71 98.25 -23.16
C VAL A 33 -2.19 98.02 -21.73
N THR A 34 -1.37 98.42 -20.75
CA THR A 34 -1.66 98.29 -19.31
C THR A 34 -2.04 99.61 -18.64
N SER A 35 -1.67 100.74 -19.23
CA SER A 35 -1.98 102.08 -18.73
C SER A 35 -2.31 103.00 -19.91
N LEU A 36 -3.46 103.66 -19.85
CA LEU A 36 -3.93 104.59 -20.87
C LEU A 36 -4.32 105.91 -20.20
N ASN A 37 -3.67 106.99 -20.62
CA ASN A 37 -3.96 108.34 -20.15
C ASN A 37 -4.50 109.17 -21.32
N LEU A 38 -5.76 109.58 -21.21
CA LEU A 38 -6.49 110.40 -22.16
C LEU A 38 -7.10 111.62 -21.45
N HIS A 39 -6.41 112.11 -20.42
CA HIS A 39 -6.78 113.32 -19.70
C HIS A 39 -6.80 114.57 -20.61
N CYS A 40 -7.71 115.52 -20.36
CA CYS A 40 -7.81 116.80 -21.07
C CYS A 40 -8.03 116.68 -22.59
N ASN A 41 -8.89 115.76 -23.01
CA ASN A 41 -9.32 115.64 -24.40
C ASN A 41 -10.79 116.07 -24.57
N ARG A 42 -11.37 115.85 -25.76
CA ARG A 42 -12.77 116.20 -26.07
C ARG A 42 -13.62 114.94 -26.28
N ILE A 43 -13.28 113.86 -25.60
CA ILE A 43 -13.93 112.55 -25.77
C ILE A 43 -15.36 112.63 -25.24
N LEU A 44 -16.33 112.27 -26.09
CA LEU A 44 -17.76 112.26 -25.76
C LEU A 44 -18.24 110.90 -25.25
N LYS A 45 -17.62 109.82 -25.71
CA LYS A 45 -18.07 108.45 -25.48
C LYS A 45 -16.90 107.50 -25.24
N VAL A 46 -17.09 106.56 -24.31
CA VAL A 46 -16.13 105.49 -24.06
C VAL A 46 -16.45 104.31 -24.98
N GLU A 47 -15.66 104.16 -26.04
CA GLU A 47 -15.82 103.12 -27.06
C GLU A 47 -14.44 102.61 -27.53
N GLY A 48 -14.40 101.50 -28.27
CA GLY A 48 -13.13 100.97 -28.82
C GLY A 48 -12.17 100.29 -27.81
N LEU A 49 -12.55 100.16 -26.53
CA LEU A 49 -11.72 99.53 -25.48
C LEU A 49 -11.88 98.01 -25.35
N THR A 50 -12.66 97.37 -26.23
CA THR A 50 -12.98 95.93 -26.12
C THR A 50 -11.75 95.02 -26.22
N THR A 51 -10.73 95.43 -26.97
CA THR A 51 -9.48 94.69 -27.18
C THR A 51 -8.43 94.93 -26.10
N ALA A 52 -8.64 95.88 -25.17
CA ALA A 52 -7.69 96.29 -24.14
C ALA A 52 -7.89 95.57 -22.79
N TRP A 53 -8.09 94.25 -22.80
CA TRP A 53 -8.40 93.43 -21.62
C TRP A 53 -7.29 93.39 -20.55
N HIS A 54 -6.06 93.77 -20.90
CA HIS A 54 -4.92 93.91 -19.99
C HIS A 54 -4.82 95.28 -19.29
N LEU A 55 -5.71 96.22 -19.61
CA LEU A 55 -5.67 97.57 -19.07
C LEU A 55 -5.89 97.57 -17.55
N ARG A 56 -4.98 98.20 -16.81
CA ARG A 56 -5.01 98.31 -15.34
C ARG A 56 -5.28 99.74 -14.87
N HIS A 57 -4.84 100.73 -15.64
CA HIS A 57 -5.01 102.15 -15.32
C HIS A 57 -5.61 102.88 -16.52
N LEU A 58 -6.76 103.51 -16.30
CA LEU A 58 -7.45 104.32 -17.31
C LEU A 58 -7.75 105.69 -16.74
N ASP A 59 -7.14 106.72 -17.34
CA ASP A 59 -7.45 108.11 -17.03
C ASP A 59 -8.19 108.75 -18.20
N LEU A 60 -9.45 109.12 -17.95
CA LEU A 60 -10.37 109.80 -18.86
C LEU A 60 -10.86 111.11 -18.25
N SER A 61 -10.14 111.65 -17.26
CA SER A 61 -10.56 112.87 -16.58
C SER A 61 -10.48 114.11 -17.48
N SER A 62 -11.28 115.14 -17.20
CA SER A 62 -11.35 116.37 -18.00
C SER A 62 -11.69 116.12 -19.47
N ASN A 63 -12.78 115.38 -19.70
CA ASN A 63 -13.36 115.11 -21.02
C ASN A 63 -14.85 115.54 -21.03
N HIS A 64 -15.59 115.18 -22.08
CA HIS A 64 -17.01 115.49 -22.23
C HIS A 64 -17.89 114.23 -22.15
N ILE A 65 -17.46 113.22 -21.39
CA ILE A 65 -18.17 111.94 -21.26
C ILE A 65 -19.43 112.14 -20.44
N SER A 66 -20.60 111.79 -20.98
CA SER A 66 -21.89 111.91 -20.30
C SER A 66 -22.42 110.59 -19.71
N ARG A 67 -21.91 109.45 -20.17
CA ARG A 67 -22.33 108.11 -19.72
C ARG A 67 -21.14 107.17 -19.56
N ILE A 68 -21.19 106.32 -18.54
CA ILE A 68 -20.18 105.28 -18.31
C ILE A 68 -20.62 104.03 -19.09
N GLU A 69 -19.93 103.74 -20.18
CA GLU A 69 -20.21 102.58 -21.04
C GLU A 69 -18.91 102.03 -21.64
N GLY A 70 -18.99 100.87 -22.32
CA GLY A 70 -17.83 100.32 -23.04
C GLY A 70 -16.68 99.79 -22.17
N LEU A 71 -16.85 99.69 -20.85
CA LEU A 71 -15.83 99.21 -19.89
C LEU A 71 -15.96 97.72 -19.52
N ASN A 72 -17.02 97.04 -19.97
CA ASN A 72 -17.39 95.70 -19.47
C ASN A 72 -16.33 94.61 -19.68
N SER A 73 -15.47 94.77 -20.69
CA SER A 73 -14.38 93.83 -21.01
C SER A 73 -13.11 94.03 -20.17
N LEU A 74 -13.04 95.10 -19.35
CA LEU A 74 -11.82 95.52 -18.65
C LEU A 74 -11.69 94.89 -17.27
N ALA A 75 -11.78 93.56 -17.18
CA ALA A 75 -11.70 92.83 -15.91
C ALA A 75 -10.38 93.04 -15.14
N SER A 76 -9.31 93.45 -15.83
CA SER A 76 -7.99 93.76 -15.24
C SER A 76 -7.89 95.16 -14.66
N LEU A 77 -8.90 96.02 -14.86
CA LEU A 77 -8.83 97.44 -14.49
C LEU A 77 -8.77 97.60 -12.97
N ARG A 78 -7.79 98.36 -12.49
CA ARG A 78 -7.55 98.62 -11.06
C ARG A 78 -7.81 100.07 -10.69
N THR A 79 -7.61 100.99 -11.63
CA THR A 79 -7.79 102.43 -11.41
C THR A 79 -8.52 103.03 -12.59
N LEU A 80 -9.66 103.66 -12.30
CA LEU A 80 -10.47 104.38 -13.27
C LEU A 80 -10.64 105.82 -12.78
N ASN A 81 -10.16 106.76 -13.58
CA ASN A 81 -10.34 108.19 -13.33
C ASN A 81 -11.27 108.78 -14.39
N LEU A 82 -12.46 109.21 -13.95
CA LEU A 82 -13.51 109.83 -14.75
C LEU A 82 -13.86 111.23 -14.21
N SER A 83 -12.99 111.84 -13.40
CA SER A 83 -13.28 113.14 -12.82
C SER A 83 -13.38 114.26 -13.86
N CYS A 84 -14.09 115.34 -13.56
CA CYS A 84 -14.27 116.48 -14.47
C CYS A 84 -14.87 116.05 -15.82
N ASN A 85 -15.99 115.33 -15.79
CA ASN A 85 -16.78 114.94 -16.96
C ASN A 85 -18.23 115.41 -16.80
N LEU A 86 -19.14 114.96 -17.67
CA LEU A 86 -20.55 115.34 -17.68
C LEU A 86 -21.47 114.18 -17.24
N ILE A 87 -20.96 113.26 -16.40
CA ILE A 87 -21.69 112.05 -16.00
C ILE A 87 -22.80 112.41 -14.99
N THR A 88 -24.02 111.91 -15.22
CA THR A 88 -25.19 112.17 -14.36
C THR A 88 -25.66 110.95 -13.56
N LYS A 89 -25.27 109.74 -13.98
CA LYS A 89 -25.62 108.48 -13.33
C LYS A 89 -24.44 107.51 -13.37
N VAL A 90 -24.21 106.80 -12.26
CA VAL A 90 -23.27 105.67 -12.23
C VAL A 90 -23.94 104.46 -12.87
N GLU A 91 -23.36 103.97 -13.96
CA GLU A 91 -23.77 102.79 -14.70
C GLU A 91 -22.54 102.14 -15.36
N GLY A 92 -22.69 101.01 -16.06
CA GLY A 92 -21.62 100.45 -16.89
C GLY A 92 -20.35 99.97 -16.18
N LEU A 93 -20.41 99.75 -14.85
CA LEU A 93 -19.29 99.22 -14.05
C LEU A 93 -19.28 97.68 -13.96
N ASN A 94 -20.20 97.02 -14.67
CA ASN A 94 -20.30 95.56 -14.74
C ASN A 94 -18.99 94.95 -15.25
N GLY A 95 -18.49 93.93 -14.56
CA GLY A 95 -17.26 93.22 -14.98
C GLY A 95 -15.94 93.83 -14.47
N LEU A 96 -15.97 94.98 -13.78
CA LEU A 96 -14.78 95.61 -13.18
C LEU A 96 -14.39 95.00 -11.83
N VAL A 97 -14.27 93.66 -11.77
CA VAL A 97 -14.05 92.88 -10.54
C VAL A 97 -12.79 93.30 -9.76
N ASN A 98 -11.73 93.70 -10.48
CA ASN A 98 -10.46 94.09 -9.88
C ASN A 98 -10.30 95.59 -9.62
N LEU A 99 -11.36 96.39 -9.78
CA LEU A 99 -11.27 97.84 -9.60
C LEU A 99 -10.98 98.17 -8.13
N ILE A 100 -9.89 98.90 -7.87
CA ILE A 100 -9.46 99.28 -6.52
C ILE A 100 -9.77 100.75 -6.24
N ARG A 101 -9.62 101.62 -7.26
CA ARG A 101 -9.83 103.06 -7.15
C ARG A 101 -10.75 103.56 -8.25
N LEU A 102 -11.81 104.24 -7.85
CA LEU A 102 -12.76 104.90 -8.75
C LEU A 102 -12.85 106.38 -8.40
N ASN A 103 -12.47 107.24 -9.34
CA ASN A 103 -12.62 108.67 -9.19
C ASN A 103 -13.72 109.19 -10.11
N LEU A 104 -14.79 109.69 -9.52
CA LEU A 104 -15.97 110.27 -10.17
C LEU A 104 -16.20 111.72 -9.73
N ALA A 105 -15.20 112.37 -9.12
CA ALA A 105 -15.31 113.73 -8.64
C ALA A 105 -15.60 114.75 -9.76
N TYR A 106 -16.18 115.90 -9.42
CA TYR A 106 -16.48 116.97 -10.39
C TYR A 106 -17.30 116.47 -11.60
N ASN A 107 -18.39 115.74 -11.33
CA ASN A 107 -19.37 115.35 -12.33
C ASN A 107 -20.75 115.93 -11.92
N GLN A 108 -21.82 115.51 -12.59
CA GLN A 108 -23.20 115.94 -12.28
C GLN A 108 -24.04 114.76 -11.75
N ILE A 109 -23.42 113.83 -11.03
CA ILE A 109 -24.04 112.56 -10.64
C ILE A 109 -25.10 112.79 -9.57
N SER A 110 -26.31 112.30 -9.82
CA SER A 110 -27.42 112.25 -8.85
C SER A 110 -27.90 110.83 -8.55
N ASP A 111 -27.50 109.81 -9.34
CA ASP A 111 -27.89 108.41 -9.17
C ASP A 111 -26.66 107.49 -9.05
N LEU A 112 -26.53 106.79 -7.91
CA LEU A 112 -25.43 105.88 -7.59
C LEU A 112 -25.76 104.38 -7.75
N THR A 113 -26.95 104.04 -8.26
CA THR A 113 -27.42 102.64 -8.32
C THR A 113 -26.47 101.69 -9.05
N GLY A 114 -25.67 102.18 -10.02
CA GLY A 114 -24.66 101.34 -10.68
C GLY A 114 -23.49 100.90 -9.79
N LEU A 115 -23.34 101.44 -8.57
CA LEU A 115 -22.39 100.91 -7.58
C LEU A 115 -22.83 99.54 -7.02
N LEU A 116 -24.11 99.19 -7.13
CA LEU A 116 -24.62 97.88 -6.72
C LEU A 116 -23.96 96.74 -7.51
N TYR A 117 -23.47 97.00 -8.72
CA TYR A 117 -22.73 96.03 -9.52
C TYR A 117 -21.35 95.68 -8.97
N LEU A 118 -20.85 96.44 -7.99
CA LEU A 118 -19.57 96.20 -7.33
C LEU A 118 -19.76 95.67 -5.90
N HIS A 119 -20.95 95.14 -5.57
CA HIS A 119 -21.24 94.54 -4.26
C HIS A 119 -20.70 93.11 -4.16
N GLY A 120 -20.21 92.74 -2.98
CA GLY A 120 -19.69 91.39 -2.68
C GLY A 120 -18.17 91.34 -2.44
N ALA A 121 -17.73 90.27 -1.78
CA ALA A 121 -16.34 90.07 -1.38
C ALA A 121 -15.36 89.94 -2.57
N GLU A 122 -15.87 89.56 -3.75
CA GLU A 122 -15.11 89.40 -4.98
C GLU A 122 -14.66 90.72 -5.61
N TYR A 123 -15.38 91.82 -5.34
CA TYR A 123 -15.05 93.15 -5.87
C TYR A 123 -14.05 93.88 -4.96
N LYS A 124 -13.00 94.45 -5.56
CA LYS A 124 -11.85 94.98 -4.81
C LYS A 124 -11.87 96.49 -4.55
N LEU A 125 -13.02 97.15 -4.70
CA LEU A 125 -13.10 98.61 -4.61
C LEU A 125 -12.76 99.07 -3.19
N ARG A 126 -11.70 99.88 -3.07
CA ARG A 126 -11.17 100.37 -1.79
C ARG A 126 -11.34 101.88 -1.64
N HIS A 127 -11.16 102.63 -2.72
CA HIS A 127 -11.18 104.09 -2.72
C HIS A 127 -12.21 104.59 -3.72
N LEU A 128 -13.15 105.42 -3.25
CA LEU A 128 -14.21 106.01 -4.06
C LEU A 128 -14.27 107.52 -3.84
N HIS A 129 -13.99 108.29 -4.89
CA HIS A 129 -14.08 109.75 -4.84
C HIS A 129 -15.33 110.23 -5.58
N LEU A 130 -16.23 110.90 -4.85
CA LEU A 130 -17.54 111.35 -5.32
C LEU A 130 -17.78 112.84 -5.02
N HIS A 131 -16.79 113.57 -4.53
CA HIS A 131 -16.96 114.99 -4.19
C HIS A 131 -17.32 115.85 -5.40
N SER A 132 -17.99 116.98 -5.13
CA SER A 132 -18.40 117.93 -6.16
C SER A 132 -19.31 117.30 -7.24
N ASN A 133 -20.33 116.56 -6.81
CA ASN A 133 -21.43 115.99 -7.61
C ASN A 133 -22.80 116.56 -7.14
N ARG A 134 -23.91 116.04 -7.67
CA ARG A 134 -25.30 116.45 -7.35
C ARG A 134 -26.05 115.38 -6.54
N LEU A 135 -25.39 114.78 -5.56
CA LEU A 135 -26.00 113.75 -4.73
C LEU A 135 -26.92 114.37 -3.68
N ASP A 136 -28.23 114.28 -3.87
CA ASP A 136 -29.25 114.88 -2.99
C ASP A 136 -29.80 113.89 -1.95
N SER A 137 -29.77 112.58 -2.22
CA SER A 137 -30.43 111.54 -1.41
C SER A 137 -29.44 110.73 -0.56
N ILE A 138 -29.54 110.87 0.76
CA ILE A 138 -28.73 110.09 1.71
C ILE A 138 -29.09 108.60 1.72
N ASN A 139 -30.36 108.26 1.52
CA ASN A 139 -30.82 106.87 1.52
C ASN A 139 -30.23 106.10 0.33
N GLN A 140 -30.19 106.74 -0.82
CA GLN A 140 -29.57 106.17 -2.01
C GLN A 140 -28.06 105.96 -1.83
N LEU A 141 -27.37 106.92 -1.20
CA LEU A 141 -25.95 106.80 -0.86
C LEU A 141 -25.71 105.58 0.05
N LEU A 142 -26.44 105.46 1.16
CA LEU A 142 -26.28 104.36 2.11
C LEU A 142 -26.57 103.00 1.49
N GLN A 143 -27.67 102.89 0.74
CA GLN A 143 -28.03 101.65 0.04
C GLN A 143 -26.94 101.20 -0.94
N CYS A 144 -26.36 102.14 -1.68
CA CYS A 144 -25.32 101.83 -2.66
C CYS A 144 -23.97 101.49 -2.00
N MET A 145 -23.71 102.00 -0.78
CA MET A 145 -22.44 101.77 -0.07
C MET A 145 -22.42 100.52 0.80
N LEU A 146 -23.57 100.05 1.29
CA LEU A 146 -23.68 98.92 2.22
C LEU A 146 -23.03 97.62 1.72
N GLY A 147 -23.16 97.30 0.44
CA GLY A 147 -22.60 96.06 -0.12
C GLY A 147 -21.17 96.17 -0.65
N LEU A 148 -20.52 97.33 -0.54
CA LEU A 148 -19.12 97.51 -0.92
C LEU A 148 -18.18 97.04 0.22
N GLU A 149 -18.06 95.73 0.41
CA GLU A 149 -17.40 95.10 1.58
C GLU A 149 -15.93 95.51 1.78
N ASN A 150 -15.21 95.75 0.67
CA ASN A 150 -13.79 96.10 0.66
C ASN A 150 -13.51 97.61 0.71
N LEU A 151 -14.55 98.44 0.82
CA LEU A 151 -14.42 99.89 0.79
C LEU A 151 -13.73 100.40 2.07
N SER A 152 -12.61 101.08 1.87
CA SER A 152 -11.78 101.64 2.95
C SER A 152 -11.91 103.16 3.05
N ASP A 153 -12.14 103.85 1.95
CA ASP A 153 -12.06 105.30 1.89
C ASP A 153 -13.04 105.87 0.86
N VAL A 154 -13.82 106.88 1.29
CA VAL A 154 -14.86 107.51 0.48
C VAL A 154 -14.81 109.02 0.69
N THR A 155 -14.65 109.75 -0.41
CA THR A 155 -14.57 111.22 -0.37
C THR A 155 -15.85 111.83 -0.95
N LEU A 156 -16.63 112.52 -0.12
CA LEU A 156 -17.91 113.14 -0.51
C LEU A 156 -17.87 114.68 -0.58
N SER A 157 -16.87 115.31 0.04
CA SER A 157 -16.62 116.76 0.02
C SER A 157 -15.12 117.07 0.15
N VAL A 158 -14.67 118.12 -0.52
CA VAL A 158 -13.30 118.66 -0.43
C VAL A 158 -13.41 120.21 -0.48
N GLU A 159 -12.73 120.92 0.43
CA GLU A 159 -12.57 122.38 0.42
C GLU A 159 -13.86 123.20 0.17
N GLY A 160 -14.97 122.83 0.81
CA GLY A 160 -16.24 123.59 0.74
C GLY A 160 -17.06 123.40 -0.54
N ALA A 161 -16.56 122.67 -1.54
CA ALA A 161 -17.27 122.29 -2.76
C ALA A 161 -17.70 120.81 -2.70
N GLY A 162 -18.87 120.54 -2.09
CA GLY A 162 -19.36 119.19 -1.82
C GLY A 162 -20.68 118.85 -2.52
N ASN A 163 -21.12 117.60 -2.33
CA ASN A 163 -22.47 117.19 -2.69
C ASN A 163 -23.51 117.91 -1.82
N SER A 164 -24.71 118.10 -2.35
CA SER A 164 -25.89 118.62 -1.64
C SER A 164 -26.20 117.85 -0.36
N VAL A 165 -26.08 116.52 -0.36
CA VAL A 165 -26.27 115.66 0.82
C VAL A 165 -25.31 115.98 1.98
N CYS A 166 -24.14 116.55 1.70
CA CYS A 166 -23.15 116.90 2.73
C CYS A 166 -23.51 118.17 3.51
N SER A 167 -24.53 118.91 3.09
CA SER A 167 -25.03 120.11 3.78
C SER A 167 -26.19 119.81 4.75
N LEU A 168 -26.69 118.58 4.77
CA LEU A 168 -27.79 118.13 5.62
C LEU A 168 -27.29 117.70 7.02
N PRO A 169 -27.85 118.22 8.13
CA PRO A 169 -27.43 117.88 9.50
C PRO A 169 -27.53 116.39 9.85
N VAL A 170 -28.42 115.65 9.19
CA VAL A 170 -28.72 114.23 9.45
C VAL A 170 -27.61 113.29 8.92
N GLY A 171 -26.73 113.78 8.03
CA GLY A 171 -25.70 112.96 7.40
C GLY A 171 -24.55 112.54 8.31
N PHE A 172 -24.25 113.30 9.36
CA PHE A 172 -23.11 113.04 10.24
C PHE A 172 -23.42 111.98 11.32
N ASP A 173 -24.62 112.01 11.89
CA ASP A 173 -25.05 111.10 12.96
C ASP A 173 -25.24 109.65 12.47
N LEU A 174 -25.73 109.50 11.23
CA LEU A 174 -25.96 108.17 10.65
C LEU A 174 -24.67 107.50 10.15
N LEU A 175 -23.66 108.30 9.78
CA LEU A 175 -22.34 107.80 9.40
C LEU A 175 -21.56 107.29 10.62
N MET A 176 -21.71 107.96 11.77
CA MET A 176 -21.15 107.50 13.05
C MET A 176 -21.81 106.21 13.56
N THR A 177 -23.13 106.05 13.40
CA THR A 177 -23.81 104.80 13.77
C THR A 177 -23.42 103.62 12.88
N PHE A 178 -23.14 103.85 11.59
CA PHE A 178 -22.58 102.81 10.71
C PHE A 178 -21.15 102.40 11.13
N GLN A 179 -20.29 103.38 11.44
CA GLN A 179 -18.95 103.10 11.95
C GLN A 179 -18.98 102.37 13.30
N MET A 180 -19.88 102.75 14.23
CA MET A 180 -20.04 102.05 15.51
C MET A 180 -20.47 100.59 15.35
N LYS A 181 -21.45 100.31 14.48
CA LYS A 181 -21.89 98.92 14.22
C LYS A 181 -20.76 98.06 13.63
N ARG A 182 -20.00 98.61 12.68
CA ARG A 182 -18.85 97.90 12.08
C ARG A 182 -17.75 97.60 13.10
N SER A 183 -17.48 98.52 14.03
CA SER A 183 -16.51 98.29 15.13
C SER A 183 -16.99 97.21 16.11
N GLN A 184 -18.27 97.22 16.48
CA GLN A 184 -18.83 96.22 17.40
C GLN A 184 -18.81 94.80 16.80
N GLU A 185 -19.08 94.64 15.51
CA GLU A 185 -18.99 93.35 14.83
C GLU A 185 -17.55 92.81 14.77
N LEU A 186 -16.57 93.70 14.58
CA LEU A 186 -15.16 93.32 14.58
C LEU A 186 -14.69 92.90 15.98
N GLU A 187 -15.14 93.57 17.04
CA GLU A 187 -14.85 93.16 18.43
C GLU A 187 -15.46 91.80 18.76
N ASN A 188 -16.71 91.55 18.34
CA ASN A 188 -17.36 90.27 18.55
C ASN A 188 -16.63 89.13 17.81
N LYS A 189 -16.15 89.38 16.58
CA LYS A 189 -15.34 88.42 15.83
C LYS A 189 -13.98 88.16 16.49
N ALA A 190 -13.32 89.20 17.01
CA ALA A 190 -12.06 89.07 17.73
C ALA A 190 -12.22 88.24 19.02
N SER A 191 -13.31 88.48 19.77
CA SER A 191 -13.70 87.71 20.95
C SER A 191 -13.91 86.22 20.65
N ALA A 192 -14.62 85.89 19.57
CA ALA A 192 -14.85 84.51 19.15
C ALA A 192 -13.54 83.79 18.78
N LEU A 193 -12.68 84.45 17.99
CA LEU A 193 -11.38 83.90 17.59
C LEU A 193 -10.44 83.68 18.79
N MET A 194 -10.49 84.56 19.80
CA MET A 194 -9.71 84.37 21.04
C MET A 194 -10.15 83.10 21.79
N ARG A 195 -11.45 82.83 21.89
CA ARG A 195 -11.96 81.59 22.50
C ARG A 195 -11.56 80.34 21.72
N GLU A 196 -11.64 80.39 20.39
CA GLU A 196 -11.16 79.29 19.55
C GLU A 196 -9.67 79.01 19.75
N LEU A 197 -8.85 80.06 19.85
CA LEU A 197 -7.41 79.94 20.12
C LEU A 197 -7.14 79.28 21.48
N GLU A 198 -7.92 79.62 22.52
CA GLU A 198 -7.79 79.01 23.85
C GLU A 198 -8.15 77.52 23.82
N ILE A 199 -9.23 77.13 23.14
CA ILE A 199 -9.63 75.73 22.96
C ILE A 199 -8.53 74.96 22.21
N GLN A 200 -7.98 75.53 21.13
CA GLN A 200 -6.89 74.90 20.40
C GLN A 200 -5.62 74.77 21.24
N ARG A 201 -5.30 75.77 22.07
CA ARG A 201 -4.17 75.69 23.02
C ARG A 201 -4.38 74.60 24.06
N ALA A 202 -5.59 74.42 24.58
CA ALA A 202 -5.91 73.35 25.52
C ALA A 202 -5.79 71.97 24.85
N SER A 203 -6.32 71.82 23.63
CA SER A 203 -6.17 70.60 22.83
C SER A 203 -4.69 70.27 22.55
N LEU A 204 -3.88 71.26 22.18
CA LEU A 204 -2.45 71.07 21.94
C LEU A 204 -1.71 70.59 23.20
N ARG A 205 -2.05 71.12 24.38
CA ARG A 205 -1.50 70.65 25.66
C ARG A 205 -1.88 69.19 25.91
N GLN A 206 -3.15 68.84 25.72
CA GLN A 206 -3.63 67.46 25.85
C GLN A 206 -2.92 66.49 24.88
N HIS A 207 -2.68 66.92 23.63
CA HIS A 207 -1.95 66.12 22.65
C HIS A 207 -0.47 65.96 23.03
N LYS A 208 0.18 66.99 23.57
CA LYS A 208 1.55 66.90 24.07
C LYS A 208 1.68 65.89 25.22
N ASP A 209 0.72 65.87 26.14
CA ASP A 209 0.73 64.94 27.27
C ASP A 209 0.49 63.50 26.81
N LYS A 210 -0.44 63.27 25.86
CA LYS A 210 -0.61 61.95 25.21
C LYS A 210 0.66 61.48 24.50
N LEU A 211 1.36 62.40 23.82
CA LEU A 211 2.63 62.10 23.16
C LEU A 211 3.71 61.66 24.16
N ARG A 212 3.81 62.33 25.31
CA ARG A 212 4.73 61.93 26.38
C ARG A 212 4.41 60.54 26.92
N GLN A 213 3.13 60.26 27.21
CA GLN A 213 2.69 58.93 27.66
C GLN A 213 3.01 57.82 26.65
N LEU A 214 2.82 58.09 25.35
CA LEU A 214 3.19 57.13 24.30
C LEU A 214 4.69 56.90 24.22
N HIS A 215 5.51 57.95 24.36
CA HIS A 215 6.97 57.80 24.39
C HIS A 215 7.44 56.96 25.58
N GLU A 216 6.87 57.16 26.77
CA GLU A 216 7.18 56.35 27.96
C GLU A 216 6.76 54.87 27.77
N LEU A 217 5.60 54.62 27.17
CA LEU A 217 5.15 53.27 26.83
C LEU A 217 6.06 52.61 25.79
N LEU A 218 6.50 53.35 24.77
CA LEU A 218 7.41 52.84 23.74
C LEU A 218 8.77 52.50 24.34
N ALA A 219 9.33 53.39 25.16
CA ALA A 219 10.59 53.16 25.86
C ALA A 219 10.51 51.93 26.80
N SER A 220 9.41 51.77 27.54
CA SER A 220 9.23 50.59 28.40
C SER A 220 9.11 49.29 27.59
N ARG A 221 8.38 49.31 26.47
CA ARG A 221 8.29 48.15 25.57
C ARG A 221 9.62 47.80 24.91
N GLU A 222 10.37 48.79 24.43
CA GLU A 222 11.71 48.57 23.88
C GLU A 222 12.65 47.97 24.92
N GLN A 223 12.57 48.41 26.17
CA GLN A 223 13.39 47.86 27.24
C GLN A 223 13.02 46.41 27.59
N VAL A 224 11.73 46.08 27.61
CA VAL A 224 11.27 44.69 27.79
C VAL A 224 11.73 43.82 26.63
N HIS A 225 11.57 44.29 25.39
CA HIS A 225 11.97 43.54 24.21
C HIS A 225 13.50 43.34 24.15
N ARG A 226 14.28 44.32 24.58
CA ARG A 226 15.74 44.22 24.68
C ARG A 226 16.17 43.16 25.70
N LYS A 227 15.51 43.10 26.87
CA LYS A 227 15.74 42.04 27.86
C LYS A 227 15.33 40.66 27.36
N GLU A 228 14.23 40.55 26.62
CA GLU A 228 13.80 39.29 26.00
C GLU A 228 14.77 38.82 24.91
N LEU A 229 15.36 39.75 24.16
CA LEU A 229 16.39 39.46 23.15
C LEU A 229 17.72 39.05 23.78
N GLU A 230 18.13 39.68 24.89
CA GLU A 230 19.34 39.33 25.65
C GLU A 230 19.28 37.90 26.22
N GLY A 231 18.07 37.38 26.53
CA GLY A 231 17.88 35.99 26.98
C GLY A 231 17.83 34.94 25.87
N ARG A 232 17.81 35.34 24.59
CA ARG A 232 17.74 34.40 23.46
C ARG A 232 19.14 34.09 22.94
N LEU A 233 19.45 32.79 22.83
CA LEU A 233 20.68 32.31 22.21
C LEU A 233 20.77 32.82 20.77
N VAL A 234 21.80 33.64 20.50
CA VAL A 234 22.03 34.21 19.17
C VAL A 234 22.45 33.08 18.21
N PRO A 235 21.75 32.88 17.08
CA PRO A 235 22.13 31.89 16.09
C PRO A 235 23.57 32.14 15.59
N GLY A 236 24.44 31.13 15.72
CA GLY A 236 25.86 31.23 15.38
C GLY A 236 26.78 31.79 16.48
N GLY A 237 26.22 32.21 17.62
CA GLY A 237 26.99 32.55 18.82
C GLY A 237 27.72 31.34 19.42
N ALA A 238 28.71 31.59 20.29
CA ALA A 238 29.50 30.54 20.93
C ALA A 238 28.63 29.59 21.77
N GLU A 239 27.72 30.13 22.58
CA GLU A 239 26.81 29.33 23.41
C GLU A 239 25.81 28.51 22.58
N PHE A 240 25.30 29.06 21.47
CA PHE A 240 24.43 28.31 20.56
C PHE A 240 25.19 27.15 19.90
N ARG A 241 26.42 27.40 19.43
CA ARG A 241 27.26 26.35 18.86
C ARG A 241 27.61 25.28 19.88
N GLU A 242 27.83 25.64 21.14
CA GLU A 242 28.12 24.69 22.20
C GLU A 242 26.92 23.81 22.53
N VAL A 243 25.71 24.39 22.67
CA VAL A 243 24.48 23.63 22.88
C VAL A 243 24.17 22.72 21.69
N VAL A 244 24.30 23.23 20.47
CA VAL A 244 24.13 22.42 19.25
C VAL A 244 25.17 21.31 19.17
N ALA A 245 26.44 21.58 19.47
CA ALA A 245 27.48 20.56 19.49
C ALA A 245 27.20 19.47 20.54
N ARG A 246 26.67 19.86 21.71
CA ARG A 246 26.32 18.92 22.78
C ARG A 246 25.14 18.01 22.37
N GLU A 247 24.12 18.57 21.73
CA GLU A 247 23.00 17.80 21.18
C GLU A 247 23.43 16.90 20.02
N VAL A 248 24.26 17.41 19.09
CA VAL A 248 24.83 16.63 17.99
C VAL A 248 25.66 15.47 18.54
N ALA A 249 26.54 15.70 19.51
CA ALA A 249 27.31 14.63 20.15
C ALA A 249 26.41 13.59 20.84
N GLY A 250 25.33 14.02 21.51
CA GLY A 250 24.35 13.12 22.12
C GLY A 250 23.56 12.30 21.10
N VAL A 251 23.27 12.86 19.92
CA VAL A 251 22.64 12.15 18.79
C VAL A 251 23.63 11.16 18.18
N GLU A 252 24.86 11.57 17.90
CA GLU A 252 25.92 10.72 17.36
C GLU A 252 26.23 9.53 18.27
N GLN A 253 26.28 9.75 19.59
CA GLN A 253 26.48 8.68 20.57
C GLN A 253 25.34 7.65 20.54
N ARG A 254 24.08 8.11 20.49
CA ARG A 254 22.91 7.22 20.37
C ARG A 254 22.93 6.42 19.06
N HIS A 255 23.32 7.05 17.95
CA HIS A 255 23.49 6.35 16.68
C HIS A 255 24.65 5.34 16.72
N ALA A 256 25.77 5.67 17.34
CA ALA A 256 26.89 4.75 17.51
C ALA A 256 26.50 3.53 18.34
N GLN A 257 25.79 3.72 19.45
CA GLN A 257 25.27 2.61 20.27
C GLN A 257 24.27 1.74 19.51
N SER A 258 23.37 2.36 18.73
CA SER A 258 22.40 1.62 17.91
C SER A 258 23.10 0.80 16.82
N ARG A 259 24.15 1.36 16.21
CA ARG A 259 24.95 0.67 15.19
C ARG A 259 25.72 -0.50 15.78
N ALA A 260 26.40 -0.33 16.91
CA ALA A 260 27.07 -1.41 17.62
C ALA A 260 26.10 -2.55 17.98
N GLY A 261 24.92 -2.21 18.50
CA GLY A 261 23.89 -3.21 18.78
C GLY A 261 23.27 -3.88 17.55
N LEU A 262 23.38 -3.30 16.35
CA LEU A 262 23.00 -3.96 15.10
C LEU A 262 24.15 -4.84 14.57
N GLU A 263 25.40 -4.40 14.70
CA GLU A 263 26.58 -5.18 14.34
C GLU A 263 26.69 -6.45 15.19
N ASP A 264 26.46 -6.36 16.50
CA ASP A 264 26.44 -7.54 17.38
C ASP A 264 25.32 -8.53 17.00
N ARG A 265 24.13 -8.02 16.68
CA ARG A 265 23.01 -8.88 16.22
C ARG A 265 23.31 -9.53 14.89
N LEU A 266 23.95 -8.82 13.97
CA LEU A 266 24.40 -9.36 12.69
C LEU A 266 25.46 -10.45 12.90
N ALA A 267 26.42 -10.23 13.80
CA ALA A 267 27.44 -11.22 14.15
C ALA A 267 26.82 -12.48 14.76
N GLN A 268 25.88 -12.34 15.70
CA GLN A 268 25.16 -13.47 16.29
C GLN A 268 24.34 -14.24 15.24
N ALA A 269 23.60 -13.54 14.38
CA ALA A 269 22.83 -14.18 13.31
C ALA A 269 23.75 -14.92 12.32
N THR A 270 24.90 -14.34 11.99
CA THR A 270 25.90 -14.97 11.11
C THR A 270 26.46 -16.23 11.78
N GLN A 271 26.79 -16.18 13.06
CA GLN A 271 27.28 -17.33 13.81
C GLN A 271 26.24 -18.47 13.89
N GLN A 272 24.97 -18.12 14.14
CA GLN A 272 23.87 -19.09 14.13
C GLN A 272 23.68 -19.73 12.76
N TYR A 273 23.78 -18.93 11.68
CA TYR A 273 23.70 -19.44 10.32
C TYR A 273 24.85 -20.41 10.01
N THR A 274 26.09 -20.05 10.37
CA THR A 274 27.24 -20.95 10.16
C THR A 274 27.12 -22.25 10.95
N ALA A 275 26.63 -22.20 12.19
CA ALA A 275 26.41 -23.40 13.00
C ALA A 275 25.35 -24.32 12.34
N LEU A 276 24.27 -23.72 11.83
CA LEU A 276 23.24 -24.46 11.11
C LEU A 276 23.77 -25.06 9.81
N GLU A 277 24.60 -24.33 9.05
CA GLU A 277 25.27 -24.86 7.86
C GLU A 277 26.16 -26.05 8.18
N ASP A 278 26.92 -25.98 9.28
CA ASP A 278 27.77 -27.08 9.74
C ASP A 278 26.95 -28.31 10.15
N GLU A 279 25.82 -28.10 10.85
CA GLU A 279 24.86 -29.18 11.16
C GLU A 279 24.30 -29.83 9.89
N PHE A 280 23.90 -29.03 8.89
CA PHE A 280 23.43 -29.54 7.60
C PHE A 280 24.52 -30.32 6.86
N ARG A 281 25.76 -29.84 6.85
CA ARG A 281 26.89 -30.56 6.24
C ARG A 281 27.16 -31.89 6.93
N MET A 282 27.09 -31.91 8.27
CA MET A 282 27.26 -33.13 9.04
C MET A 282 26.13 -34.13 8.76
N ALA A 283 24.88 -33.67 8.71
CA ALA A 283 23.73 -34.51 8.35
C ALA A 283 23.85 -35.08 6.93
N LEU A 284 24.26 -34.27 5.95
CA LEU A 284 24.50 -34.73 4.59
C LEU A 284 25.63 -35.77 4.53
N THR A 285 26.68 -35.59 5.33
CA THR A 285 27.80 -36.54 5.42
C THR A 285 27.33 -37.87 6.01
N ILE A 286 26.55 -37.83 7.09
CA ILE A 286 25.98 -39.03 7.74
C ILE A 286 25.07 -39.78 6.76
N GLU A 287 24.22 -39.07 6.01
CA GLU A 287 23.37 -39.74 5.04
C GLU A 287 24.14 -40.26 3.83
N ALA A 288 25.16 -39.55 3.36
CA ALA A 288 26.06 -40.09 2.34
C ALA A 288 26.72 -41.40 2.80
N THR A 289 27.20 -41.45 4.05
CA THR A 289 27.79 -42.69 4.60
C THR A 289 26.74 -43.81 4.72
N ARG A 290 25.52 -43.51 5.19
CA ARG A 290 24.44 -44.50 5.25
C ARG A 290 24.07 -45.03 3.87
N PHE A 291 23.98 -44.17 2.86
CA PHE A 291 23.74 -44.58 1.48
C PHE A 291 24.84 -45.53 0.99
N THR A 292 26.11 -45.23 1.26
CA THR A 292 27.21 -46.13 0.88
C THR A 292 27.17 -47.47 1.63
N GLU A 293 26.77 -47.49 2.90
CA GLU A 293 26.59 -48.73 3.67
C GLU A 293 25.47 -49.59 3.10
N VAL A 294 24.33 -48.99 2.74
CA VAL A 294 23.21 -49.68 2.09
C VAL A 294 23.62 -50.21 0.73
N GLU A 295 24.32 -49.43 -0.09
CA GLU A 295 24.83 -49.85 -1.39
C GLU A 295 25.76 -51.08 -1.26
N GLN A 296 26.70 -51.02 -0.32
CA GLN A 296 27.58 -52.15 -0.02
C GLN A 296 26.80 -53.37 0.49
N GLY A 297 25.81 -53.17 1.36
CA GLY A 297 24.93 -54.23 1.84
C GLY A 297 24.15 -54.90 0.72
N CYS A 298 23.56 -54.11 -0.19
CA CYS A 298 22.89 -54.62 -1.39
C CYS A 298 23.84 -55.39 -2.31
N ALA A 299 25.08 -54.91 -2.49
CA ALA A 299 26.09 -55.62 -3.28
C ALA A 299 26.45 -56.98 -2.66
N ARG A 300 26.66 -57.04 -1.34
CA ARG A 300 26.93 -58.29 -0.61
C ARG A 300 25.78 -59.28 -0.72
N LEU A 301 24.54 -58.84 -0.46
CA LEU A 301 23.34 -59.68 -0.59
C LEU A 301 23.15 -60.19 -2.03
N SER A 302 23.48 -59.37 -3.03
CA SER A 302 23.43 -59.78 -4.44
C SER A 302 24.46 -60.87 -4.75
N ALA A 303 25.67 -60.76 -4.18
CA ALA A 303 26.71 -61.79 -4.31
C ALA A 303 26.30 -63.10 -3.62
N GLU A 304 25.83 -63.04 -2.37
CA GLU A 304 25.33 -64.20 -1.63
C GLU A 304 24.16 -64.88 -2.36
N LEU A 305 23.22 -64.10 -2.90
CA LEU A 305 22.13 -64.62 -3.71
C LEU A 305 22.63 -65.35 -4.97
N SER A 306 23.67 -64.82 -5.61
CA SER A 306 24.30 -65.47 -6.77
C SER A 306 24.94 -66.80 -6.39
N GLU A 307 25.65 -66.86 -5.25
CA GLU A 307 26.25 -68.09 -4.73
C GLU A 307 25.19 -69.14 -4.37
N VAL A 308 24.12 -68.74 -3.66
CA VAL A 308 23.02 -69.64 -3.31
C VAL A 308 22.32 -70.15 -4.56
N LYS A 309 22.11 -69.31 -5.58
CA LYS A 309 21.55 -69.75 -6.87
C LYS A 309 22.45 -70.77 -7.56
N ALA A 310 23.76 -70.56 -7.55
CA ALA A 310 24.72 -71.50 -8.12
C ALA A 310 24.71 -72.84 -7.37
N ALA A 311 24.71 -72.80 -6.03
CA ALA A 311 24.62 -73.99 -5.18
C ALA A 311 23.31 -74.75 -5.42
N LEU A 312 22.17 -74.04 -5.51
CA LEU A 312 20.87 -74.62 -5.81
C LEU A 312 20.85 -75.29 -7.19
N SER A 313 21.42 -74.65 -8.21
CA SER A 313 21.52 -75.27 -9.55
C SER A 313 22.35 -76.55 -9.49
N GLN A 314 23.43 -76.57 -8.72
CA GLN A 314 24.28 -77.75 -8.56
C GLN A 314 23.56 -78.88 -7.82
N THR A 315 22.82 -78.58 -6.74
CA THR A 315 22.05 -79.58 -6.00
C THR A 315 20.92 -80.15 -6.85
N GLN A 316 20.19 -79.31 -7.60
CA GLN A 316 19.17 -79.76 -8.56
C GLN A 316 19.76 -80.66 -9.65
N GLN A 317 20.96 -80.36 -10.14
CA GLN A 317 21.64 -81.21 -11.11
C GLN A 317 22.00 -82.57 -10.51
N ARG A 318 22.53 -82.60 -9.27
CA ARG A 318 22.83 -83.84 -8.56
C ARG A 318 21.57 -84.66 -8.28
N GLU A 319 20.46 -84.00 -7.91
CA GLU A 319 19.17 -84.65 -7.72
C GLU A 319 18.67 -85.30 -9.01
N ARG A 320 18.76 -84.59 -10.16
CA ARG A 320 18.41 -85.17 -11.47
C ARG A 320 19.29 -86.39 -11.80
N GLN A 321 20.59 -86.32 -11.53
CA GLN A 321 21.51 -87.44 -11.74
C GLN A 321 21.15 -88.63 -10.83
N ALA A 322 20.91 -88.38 -9.54
CA ALA A 322 20.47 -89.40 -8.60
C ALA A 322 19.13 -90.01 -9.02
N GLY A 323 18.17 -89.20 -9.48
CA GLY A 323 16.90 -89.65 -10.04
C GLY A 323 17.08 -90.57 -11.25
N GLY A 324 18.01 -90.23 -12.17
CA GLY A 324 18.40 -91.09 -13.28
C GLY A 324 18.97 -92.43 -12.81
N LEU A 325 19.92 -92.42 -11.88
CA LEU A 325 20.48 -93.64 -11.29
C LEU A 325 19.44 -94.50 -10.58
N VAL A 326 18.50 -93.88 -9.87
CA VAL A 326 17.38 -94.60 -9.23
C VAL A 326 16.49 -95.24 -10.29
N GLN A 327 16.20 -94.57 -11.41
CA GLN A 327 15.43 -95.15 -12.51
C GLN A 327 16.17 -96.34 -13.14
N GLU A 328 17.48 -96.22 -13.38
CA GLU A 328 18.31 -97.31 -13.90
C GLU A 328 18.35 -98.51 -12.93
N LEU A 329 18.56 -98.26 -11.64
CA LEU A 329 18.52 -99.31 -10.61
C LEU A 329 17.13 -99.96 -10.52
N THR A 330 16.06 -99.17 -10.60
CA THR A 330 14.69 -99.70 -10.59
C THR A 330 14.43 -100.58 -11.83
N ALA A 331 14.89 -100.16 -13.01
CA ALA A 331 14.80 -100.95 -14.23
C ALA A 331 15.59 -102.25 -14.12
N MET A 332 16.82 -102.20 -13.61
CA MET A 332 17.66 -103.37 -13.37
C MET A 332 17.00 -104.33 -12.37
N VAL A 333 16.45 -103.83 -11.26
CA VAL A 333 15.73 -104.65 -10.28
C VAL A 333 14.50 -105.31 -10.92
N LYS A 334 13.76 -104.60 -11.77
CA LYS A 334 12.61 -105.15 -12.50
C LYS A 334 13.04 -106.26 -13.46
N GLU A 335 14.15 -106.06 -14.18
CA GLU A 335 14.74 -107.07 -15.07
C GLU A 335 15.19 -108.30 -14.28
N GLN A 336 15.94 -108.12 -13.19
CA GLN A 336 16.38 -109.22 -12.32
C GLN A 336 15.19 -109.98 -11.73
N LYS A 337 14.13 -109.28 -11.30
CA LYS A 337 12.89 -109.91 -10.83
C LYS A 337 12.25 -110.77 -11.93
N SER A 338 12.18 -110.27 -13.17
CA SER A 338 11.66 -111.03 -14.31
C SER A 338 12.49 -112.29 -14.57
N ARG A 339 13.82 -112.17 -14.56
CA ARG A 339 14.75 -113.29 -14.76
C ARG A 339 14.64 -114.35 -13.66
N ILE A 340 14.50 -113.93 -12.40
CA ILE A 340 14.25 -114.84 -11.26
C ILE A 340 12.90 -115.56 -11.44
N THR A 341 11.85 -114.87 -11.89
CA THR A 341 10.55 -115.51 -12.13
C THR A 341 10.60 -116.53 -13.26
N GLU A 342 11.33 -116.24 -14.34
CA GLU A 342 11.55 -117.17 -15.45
C GLU A 342 12.35 -118.39 -15.01
N LEU A 343 13.47 -118.21 -14.30
CA LEU A 343 14.25 -119.31 -13.74
C LEU A 343 13.43 -120.16 -12.77
N SER A 344 12.59 -119.53 -11.94
CA SER A 344 11.70 -120.23 -11.00
C SER A 344 10.59 -121.00 -11.72
N LYS A 345 10.15 -120.53 -12.90
CA LYS A 345 9.22 -121.25 -13.76
C LYS A 345 9.92 -122.45 -14.42
N ALA A 346 11.06 -122.24 -15.06
CA ALA A 346 11.86 -123.30 -15.67
C ALA A 346 12.24 -124.40 -14.66
N LYS A 347 12.60 -124.03 -13.43
CA LYS A 347 12.85 -124.99 -12.34
C LYS A 347 11.59 -125.77 -11.96
N ARG A 348 10.41 -125.14 -11.91
CA ARG A 348 9.15 -125.85 -11.67
C ARG A 348 8.83 -126.83 -12.79
N ASP A 349 9.01 -126.40 -14.03
CA ASP A 349 8.72 -127.21 -15.22
C ASP A 349 9.63 -128.46 -15.24
N THR A 350 10.94 -128.30 -15.00
CA THR A 350 11.87 -129.44 -14.88
C THR A 350 11.55 -130.35 -13.69
N VAL A 351 11.14 -129.80 -12.54
CA VAL A 351 10.67 -130.62 -11.41
C VAL A 351 9.41 -131.40 -11.77
N THR A 352 8.46 -130.81 -12.49
CA THR A 352 7.25 -131.51 -12.94
C THR A 352 7.58 -132.63 -13.94
N GLU A 353 8.52 -132.41 -14.85
CA GLU A 353 8.99 -133.42 -15.79
C GLU A 353 9.69 -134.58 -15.07
N LEU A 354 10.60 -134.28 -14.15
CA LEU A 354 11.28 -135.29 -13.33
C LEU A 354 10.29 -136.09 -12.49
N LYS A 355 9.29 -135.45 -11.87
CA LYS A 355 8.19 -136.14 -11.18
C LYS A 355 7.41 -137.07 -12.11
N GLY A 356 7.16 -136.65 -13.34
CA GLY A 356 6.53 -137.49 -14.36
C GLY A 356 7.37 -138.73 -14.69
N ARG A 357 8.68 -138.56 -14.88
CA ARG A 357 9.62 -139.67 -15.11
C ARG A 357 9.69 -140.62 -13.92
N VAL A 358 9.73 -140.12 -12.70
CA VAL A 358 9.71 -140.95 -11.47
C VAL A 358 8.45 -141.81 -11.43
N ARG A 359 7.26 -141.22 -11.65
CA ARG A 359 6.00 -141.99 -11.69
C ARG A 359 6.00 -143.08 -12.75
N SER A 360 6.57 -142.80 -13.92
CA SER A 360 6.68 -143.81 -14.99
C SER A 360 7.62 -144.95 -14.62
N LEU A 361 8.74 -144.64 -13.95
CA LEU A 361 9.69 -145.65 -13.44
C LEU A 361 9.09 -146.46 -12.28
N GLU A 362 8.34 -145.82 -11.38
CA GLU A 362 7.62 -146.49 -10.30
C GLU A 362 6.57 -147.47 -10.86
N ALA A 363 5.78 -147.06 -11.86
CA ALA A 363 4.83 -147.94 -12.53
C ALA A 363 5.51 -149.14 -13.20
N GLY A 364 6.66 -148.92 -13.86
CA GLY A 364 7.47 -150.01 -14.42
C GLY A 364 8.01 -150.96 -13.35
N ALA A 365 8.48 -150.44 -12.22
CA ALA A 365 8.96 -151.26 -11.11
C ALA A 365 7.84 -152.08 -10.43
N GLU A 366 6.61 -151.57 -10.40
CA GLU A 366 5.43 -152.31 -9.94
C GLU A 366 5.02 -153.42 -10.91
N GLU A 367 5.12 -153.17 -12.21
CA GLU A 367 4.92 -154.19 -13.25
C GLU A 367 5.99 -155.30 -13.15
N ASP A 368 7.26 -154.95 -12.97
CA ASP A 368 8.35 -155.90 -12.71
C ASP A 368 8.11 -156.73 -11.46
N ARG A 369 7.64 -156.12 -10.35
CA ARG A 369 7.26 -156.87 -9.13
C ARG A 369 6.13 -157.87 -9.41
N ARG A 370 5.14 -157.49 -10.22
CA ARG A 370 4.02 -158.38 -10.58
C ARG A 370 4.52 -159.57 -11.41
N LEU A 371 5.39 -159.33 -12.37
CA LEU A 371 6.04 -160.39 -13.17
C LEU A 371 6.89 -161.31 -12.28
N GLN A 372 7.60 -160.75 -11.29
CA GLN A 372 8.41 -161.54 -10.36
C GLN A 372 7.56 -162.46 -9.46
N LEU A 373 6.39 -161.99 -9.01
CA LEU A 373 5.42 -162.84 -8.29
C LEU A 373 4.89 -163.98 -9.17
N GLN A 374 4.63 -163.74 -10.45
CA GLN A 374 4.25 -164.79 -11.40
C GLN A 374 5.38 -165.81 -11.60
N LEU A 375 6.63 -165.35 -11.69
CA LEU A 375 7.79 -166.23 -11.81
C LEU A 375 7.92 -167.16 -10.59
N GLU A 376 7.71 -166.66 -9.38
CA GLU A 376 7.77 -167.47 -8.15
C GLU A 376 6.66 -168.54 -8.09
N LEU A 377 5.45 -168.25 -8.59
CA LEU A 377 4.40 -169.26 -8.74
C LEU A 377 4.83 -170.39 -9.67
N VAL A 378 5.41 -170.05 -10.84
CA VAL A 378 5.92 -171.05 -11.80
C VAL A 378 7.07 -171.87 -11.21
N LYS A 379 7.96 -171.25 -10.41
CA LYS A 379 9.02 -171.98 -9.70
C LYS A 379 8.46 -173.00 -8.70
N LYS A 380 7.38 -172.66 -7.97
CA LYS A 380 6.69 -173.61 -7.07
C LYS A 380 6.11 -174.79 -7.83
N ASP A 381 5.49 -174.56 -8.98
CA ASP A 381 4.95 -175.63 -9.83
C ASP A 381 6.08 -176.52 -10.39
N LYS A 382 7.18 -175.93 -10.82
CA LYS A 382 8.40 -176.67 -11.22
C LYS A 382 8.93 -177.55 -10.07
N ALA A 383 9.03 -177.02 -8.86
CA ALA A 383 9.52 -177.77 -7.70
C ALA A 383 8.59 -178.95 -7.35
N ARG A 384 7.28 -178.78 -7.49
CA ARG A 384 6.28 -179.86 -7.31
C ARG A 384 6.42 -180.96 -8.36
N LEU A 385 6.72 -180.62 -9.61
CA LEU A 385 6.97 -181.61 -10.67
C LEU A 385 8.30 -182.36 -10.46
N LEU A 386 9.33 -181.66 -10.00
CA LEU A 386 10.63 -182.27 -9.67
C LEU A 386 10.52 -183.30 -8.54
N SER A 387 9.75 -183.01 -7.48
CA SER A 387 9.58 -183.97 -6.39
C SER A 387 8.86 -185.26 -6.82
N GLN A 388 7.93 -185.17 -7.79
CA GLN A 388 7.29 -186.34 -8.41
C GLN A 388 8.28 -187.19 -9.21
N LEU A 389 9.27 -186.57 -9.88
CA LEU A 389 10.29 -187.27 -10.65
C LEU A 389 11.26 -188.04 -9.73
N THR A 390 11.74 -187.41 -8.65
CA THR A 390 12.64 -188.07 -7.68
C THR A 390 11.99 -189.26 -6.96
N ALA A 391 10.67 -189.27 -6.80
CA ALA A 391 9.97 -190.42 -6.24
C ALA A 391 9.98 -191.65 -7.20
N GLN A 392 10.04 -191.42 -8.51
CA GLN A 392 10.13 -192.50 -9.50
C GLN A 392 11.56 -193.05 -9.65
N GLU A 393 12.60 -192.24 -9.42
CA GLU A 393 14.01 -192.67 -9.46
C GLU A 393 14.41 -193.59 -8.28
N SER A 394 13.79 -193.42 -7.10
CA SER A 394 13.96 -194.28 -5.91
C SER A 394 13.61 -195.77 -6.14
N VAL A 395 12.68 -196.05 -7.06
CA VAL A 395 12.29 -197.43 -7.43
C VAL A 395 13.37 -198.11 -8.31
N ILE A 396 14.24 -197.33 -8.96
CA ILE A 396 15.25 -197.82 -9.91
C ILE A 396 16.58 -198.18 -9.21
N ASP A 397 16.94 -197.48 -8.12
CA ASP A 397 18.20 -197.73 -7.39
C ASP A 397 18.17 -198.97 -6.47
N GLY A 398 16.99 -199.49 -6.12
CA GLY A 398 16.83 -200.76 -5.41
C GLY A 398 17.30 -202.00 -6.19
N LEU A 399 17.40 -201.92 -7.52
CA LEU A 399 17.79 -203.04 -8.39
C LEU A 399 19.30 -203.04 -8.77
N ARG A 400 20.09 -202.06 -8.29
CA ARG A 400 21.52 -201.92 -8.63
C ARG A 400 22.50 -202.20 -7.47
N ALA A 401 22.02 -202.43 -6.25
CA ALA A 401 22.84 -202.66 -5.05
C ALA A 401 23.38 -204.10 -4.87
N GLU A 402 22.95 -205.09 -5.65
CA GLU A 402 23.36 -206.50 -5.47
C GLU A 402 24.65 -206.94 -6.20
N ARG A 403 25.38 -206.06 -6.92
CA ARG A 403 26.52 -206.47 -7.79
C ARG A 403 27.94 -206.01 -7.35
N ARG A 404 28.12 -205.34 -6.21
CA ARG A 404 29.43 -204.74 -5.83
C ARG A 404 29.92 -205.08 -4.42
N ILE A 405 29.59 -206.27 -3.94
CA ILE A 405 30.26 -206.91 -2.80
C ILE A 405 31.14 -208.01 -3.41
N TRP A 406 32.40 -208.11 -2.96
CA TRP A 406 33.43 -209.16 -3.21
C TRP A 406 34.79 -208.67 -3.76
N GLY A 407 35.52 -207.91 -2.94
CA GLY A 407 36.96 -207.64 -3.09
C GLY A 407 37.33 -206.31 -2.42
N GLN A 408 37.17 -206.12 -1.10
CA GLN A 408 38.03 -206.65 -0.02
C GLN A 408 39.53 -206.56 -0.36
N GLU A 409 40.25 -205.58 0.19
CA GLU A 409 40.91 -205.61 1.51
C GLU A 409 42.23 -206.37 1.51
N LEU A 410 43.36 -205.64 1.39
CA LEU A 410 44.58 -205.87 2.19
C LEU A 410 45.59 -204.73 2.00
N ALA A 411 45.81 -203.96 3.07
CA ALA A 411 47.14 -203.66 3.65
C ALA A 411 47.24 -202.25 4.29
N GLN A 412 46.88 -202.21 5.59
CA GLN A 412 47.53 -201.50 6.71
C GLN A 412 49.06 -201.79 6.78
N GLN A 413 50.01 -201.11 7.48
CA GLN A 413 50.03 -200.19 8.66
C GLN A 413 51.48 -199.68 8.98
N GLY A 414 51.61 -198.61 9.80
CA GLY A 414 52.60 -198.39 10.91
C GLY A 414 53.93 -197.61 10.64
N ALA A 415 54.60 -196.85 11.54
CA ALA A 415 54.40 -196.39 12.94
C ALA A 415 55.53 -195.34 13.36
N SER A 416 55.47 -194.78 14.58
CA SER A 416 56.14 -193.62 15.25
C SER A 416 57.65 -193.75 15.68
N LEU A 417 58.47 -192.75 16.15
CA LEU A 417 58.44 -191.92 17.40
C LEU A 417 59.66 -190.92 17.61
N SER A 418 59.48 -189.89 18.48
CA SER A 418 60.41 -189.01 19.29
C SER A 418 61.13 -187.80 18.63
N GLN A 419 61.12 -186.52 19.08
CA GLN A 419 61.09 -185.76 20.36
C GLN A 419 62.49 -185.39 20.94
N ASP A 420 63.05 -184.24 20.51
CA ASP A 420 63.55 -183.12 21.35
C ASP A 420 64.37 -182.08 20.54
N ARG A 421 63.89 -180.81 20.45
CA ARG A 421 64.67 -179.56 20.72
C ARG A 421 63.80 -178.28 20.67
N GLY A 422 62.58 -178.32 21.22
CA GLY A 422 61.69 -177.15 21.43
C GLY A 422 62.03 -176.30 22.67
N ARG A 423 63.31 -176.07 22.99
CA ARG A 423 63.74 -175.37 24.23
C ARG A 423 64.35 -173.97 24.02
N LEU A 424 64.44 -173.49 22.78
CA LEU A 424 64.96 -172.14 22.44
C LEU A 424 63.91 -171.19 21.84
N GLU A 425 62.73 -171.69 21.43
CA GLU A 425 61.70 -170.89 20.74
C GLU A 425 60.80 -170.12 21.73
N ALA A 426 60.57 -170.63 22.95
CA ALA A 426 59.71 -170.00 23.95
C ALA A 426 60.27 -168.68 24.55
N ARG A 427 61.56 -168.37 24.38
CA ARG A 427 62.15 -167.08 24.83
C ARG A 427 62.02 -165.97 23.77
N ILE A 428 61.82 -166.32 22.50
CA ILE A 428 61.69 -165.35 21.40
C ILE A 428 60.25 -164.81 21.34
N GLU A 429 59.24 -165.63 21.62
CA GLU A 429 57.83 -165.18 21.63
C GLU A 429 57.51 -164.20 22.76
N VAL A 430 58.11 -164.36 23.95
CA VAL A 430 57.85 -163.47 25.09
C VAL A 430 58.46 -162.08 24.84
N LEU A 431 59.68 -162.00 24.29
CA LEU A 431 60.32 -160.73 23.94
C LEU A 431 59.66 -160.06 22.71
N ALA A 432 59.14 -160.83 21.75
CA ALA A 432 58.39 -160.28 20.62
C ALA A 432 57.04 -159.68 21.04
N ALA A 433 56.34 -160.32 21.99
CA ALA A 433 55.08 -159.81 22.53
C ALA A 433 55.26 -158.53 23.38
N GLU A 434 56.36 -158.44 24.15
CA GLU A 434 56.69 -157.22 24.90
C GLU A 434 57.09 -156.05 23.98
N LEU A 435 57.83 -156.33 22.89
CA LEU A 435 58.24 -155.31 21.93
C LEU A 435 57.06 -154.76 21.12
N GLU A 436 56.08 -155.61 20.81
CA GLU A 436 54.84 -155.21 20.12
C GLU A 436 53.88 -154.42 21.04
N SER A 437 53.84 -154.77 22.33
CA SER A 437 53.09 -154.00 23.35
C SER A 437 53.69 -152.60 23.55
N GLN A 438 55.02 -152.50 23.65
CA GLN A 438 55.73 -151.22 23.76
C GLN A 438 55.59 -150.35 22.50
N LYS A 439 55.56 -150.94 21.30
CA LYS A 439 55.27 -150.21 20.05
C LYS A 439 53.86 -149.60 20.05
N LYS A 440 52.84 -150.39 20.39
CA LYS A 440 51.45 -149.90 20.46
C LYS A 440 51.26 -148.83 21.54
N GLN A 441 52.00 -148.92 22.65
CA GLN A 441 51.99 -147.87 23.67
C GLN A 441 52.67 -146.58 23.14
N ASN A 442 53.82 -146.69 22.47
CA ASN A 442 54.48 -145.55 21.85
C ASN A 442 53.64 -144.88 20.76
N GLU A 443 52.90 -145.63 19.95
CA GLU A 443 51.98 -145.08 18.94
C GLU A 443 50.83 -144.29 19.59
N ARG A 444 50.23 -144.82 20.66
CA ARG A 444 49.20 -144.12 21.44
C ARG A 444 49.74 -142.84 22.07
N ASP A 445 50.95 -142.88 22.61
CA ASP A 445 51.61 -141.71 23.19
C ASP A 445 51.95 -140.66 22.10
N ASN A 446 52.32 -141.10 20.90
CA ASN A 446 52.57 -140.22 19.75
C ASN A 446 51.28 -139.56 19.25
N ASP A 447 50.19 -140.30 19.16
CA ASP A 447 48.87 -139.76 18.80
C ASP A 447 48.35 -138.79 19.86
N ALA A 448 48.55 -139.10 21.15
CA ALA A 448 48.23 -138.18 22.24
C ALA A 448 49.06 -136.89 22.19
N LEU A 449 50.34 -136.97 21.81
CA LEU A 449 51.19 -135.79 21.58
C LEU A 449 50.72 -134.98 20.38
N ARG A 450 50.31 -135.61 19.28
CA ARG A 450 49.76 -134.91 18.10
C ARG A 450 48.47 -134.15 18.41
N ILE A 451 47.57 -134.74 19.21
CA ILE A 451 46.35 -134.07 19.66
C ILE A 451 46.72 -132.88 20.55
N LYS A 452 47.66 -133.03 21.49
CA LYS A 452 48.12 -131.94 22.35
C LYS A 452 48.76 -130.79 21.54
N VAL A 453 49.56 -131.11 20.52
CA VAL A 453 50.14 -130.10 19.62
C VAL A 453 49.04 -129.35 18.89
N LYS A 454 48.05 -130.04 18.31
CA LYS A 454 46.92 -129.40 17.64
C LYS A 454 46.09 -128.51 18.58
N VAL A 455 45.88 -128.95 19.82
CA VAL A 455 45.20 -128.13 20.85
C VAL A 455 46.02 -126.88 21.18
N ILE A 456 47.34 -126.98 21.27
CA ILE A 456 48.23 -125.83 21.50
C ILE A 456 48.20 -124.87 20.30
N ASP A 457 48.18 -125.39 19.07
CA ASP A 457 48.08 -124.57 17.85
C ASP A 457 46.72 -123.84 17.79
N ASP A 458 45.62 -124.53 18.07
CA ASP A 458 44.27 -123.94 18.13
C ASP A 458 44.16 -122.89 19.25
N GLN A 459 44.78 -123.13 20.41
CA GLN A 459 44.88 -122.17 21.51
C GLN A 459 45.73 -120.96 21.13
N THR A 460 46.84 -121.16 20.43
CA THR A 460 47.74 -120.07 19.97
C THR A 460 47.04 -119.19 18.96
N GLU A 461 46.30 -119.78 18.01
CA GLU A 461 45.50 -119.06 17.03
C GLU A 461 44.33 -118.30 17.67
N THR A 462 43.71 -118.86 18.71
CA THR A 462 42.67 -118.17 19.50
C THR A 462 43.25 -116.97 20.26
N ILE A 463 44.42 -117.13 20.89
CA ILE A 463 45.12 -116.03 21.57
C ILE A 463 45.51 -114.93 20.58
N ARG A 464 45.98 -115.29 19.37
CA ARG A 464 46.32 -114.34 18.31
C ARG A 464 45.11 -113.50 17.90
N LYS A 465 43.97 -114.15 17.61
CA LYS A 465 42.71 -113.45 17.27
C LYS A 465 42.19 -112.58 18.41
N LEU A 466 42.31 -113.04 19.66
CA LEU A 466 41.94 -112.23 20.83
C LEU A 466 42.84 -111.01 20.98
N LYS A 467 44.15 -111.14 20.71
CA LYS A 467 45.10 -110.02 20.74
C LYS A 467 44.85 -109.01 19.63
N GLU A 468 44.59 -109.47 18.40
CA GLU A 468 44.20 -108.63 17.26
C GLU A 468 42.90 -107.86 17.57
N GLY A 469 41.86 -108.56 18.06
CA GLY A 469 40.60 -107.92 18.44
C GLY A 469 40.68 -107.04 19.70
N LEU A 470 41.76 -107.12 20.50
CA LEU A 470 42.02 -106.21 21.62
C LEU A 470 42.76 -104.97 21.11
N GLN A 471 43.73 -105.14 20.20
CA GLN A 471 44.43 -104.04 19.56
C GLN A 471 43.48 -103.15 18.72
N GLU A 472 42.57 -103.76 17.94
CA GLU A 472 41.56 -103.01 17.18
C GLU A 472 40.64 -102.20 18.11
N ARG A 473 40.25 -102.78 19.26
CA ARG A 473 39.45 -102.08 20.28
C ARG A 473 40.21 -100.93 20.94
N ASP A 474 41.50 -101.11 21.22
CA ASP A 474 42.35 -100.05 21.76
C ASP A 474 42.56 -98.91 20.76
N GLU A 475 42.76 -99.22 19.49
CA GLU A 475 42.86 -98.24 18.40
C GLU A 475 41.53 -97.49 18.20
N GLN A 476 40.39 -98.20 18.23
CA GLN A 476 39.07 -97.58 18.19
C GLN A 476 38.83 -96.69 19.41
N GLY A 477 39.22 -97.13 20.61
CA GLY A 477 39.15 -96.33 21.83
C GLY A 477 40.04 -95.09 21.78
N ARG A 478 41.20 -95.16 21.14
CA ARG A 478 42.05 -93.99 20.88
C ARG A 478 41.39 -93.00 19.93
N ARG A 479 40.88 -93.46 18.78
CA ARG A 479 40.19 -92.60 17.80
C ARG A 479 38.99 -91.89 18.42
N GLN A 480 38.15 -92.61 19.16
CA GLN A 480 37.00 -92.03 19.86
C GLN A 480 37.41 -91.00 20.92
N ARG A 481 38.52 -91.21 21.63
CA ARG A 481 39.05 -90.23 22.58
C ARG A 481 39.55 -88.99 21.87
N GLU A 482 40.26 -89.13 20.75
CA GLU A 482 40.75 -88.01 19.96
C GLU A 482 39.61 -87.19 19.34
N GLU A 483 38.60 -87.86 18.77
CA GLU A 483 37.38 -87.22 18.26
C GLU A 483 36.61 -86.49 19.37
N SER A 484 36.46 -87.11 20.54
CA SER A 484 35.83 -86.49 21.71
C SER A 484 36.60 -85.27 22.20
N LEU A 485 37.93 -85.35 22.25
CA LEU A 485 38.80 -84.24 22.65
C LEU A 485 38.72 -83.08 21.65
N GLN A 486 38.66 -83.40 20.35
CA GLN A 486 38.53 -82.40 19.29
C GLN A 486 37.15 -81.73 19.31
N ALA A 487 36.07 -82.50 19.52
CA ALA A 487 34.73 -81.97 19.72
C ALA A 487 34.66 -81.07 20.97
N GLN A 488 35.28 -81.48 22.07
CA GLN A 488 35.35 -80.68 23.29
C GLN A 488 36.08 -79.36 23.07
N ARG A 489 37.22 -79.36 22.36
CA ARG A 489 37.95 -78.13 22.01
C ARG A 489 37.13 -77.21 21.10
N CYS A 490 36.42 -77.75 20.12
CA CYS A 490 35.57 -76.97 19.22
C CYS A 490 34.42 -76.30 19.98
N LEU A 491 33.75 -77.06 20.87
CA LEU A 491 32.69 -76.51 21.73
C LEU A 491 33.21 -75.45 22.69
N GLN A 492 34.41 -75.64 23.25
CA GLN A 492 35.03 -74.66 24.13
C GLN A 492 35.36 -73.36 23.39
N GLN A 493 35.90 -73.46 22.18
CA GLN A 493 36.17 -72.29 21.34
C GLN A 493 34.88 -71.56 20.96
N GLN A 494 33.82 -72.28 20.58
CA GLN A 494 32.51 -71.69 20.31
C GLN A 494 31.91 -71.00 21.55
N LEU A 495 32.11 -71.57 22.74
CA LEU A 495 31.67 -70.96 24.00
C LEU A 495 32.44 -69.67 24.30
N GLU A 496 33.75 -69.65 24.05
CA GLU A 496 34.60 -68.46 24.21
C GLU A 496 34.21 -67.35 23.22
N GLU A 497 33.99 -67.69 21.95
CA GLU A 497 33.50 -66.75 20.92
C GLU A 497 32.09 -66.22 21.25
N SER A 498 31.18 -67.09 21.70
CA SER A 498 29.84 -66.68 22.14
C SER A 498 29.88 -65.83 23.42
N SER A 499 30.84 -66.07 24.31
CA SER A 499 31.05 -65.28 25.52
C SER A 499 31.61 -63.89 25.18
N ALA A 500 32.57 -63.80 24.26
CA ALA A 500 33.12 -62.53 23.79
C ALA A 500 32.05 -61.68 23.11
N THR A 501 31.28 -62.26 22.18
CA THR A 501 30.17 -61.56 21.53
C THR A 501 29.09 -61.12 22.51
N SER A 502 28.79 -61.93 23.53
CA SER A 502 27.86 -61.55 24.61
C SER A 502 28.38 -60.37 25.45
N GLN A 503 29.70 -60.27 25.64
CA GLN A 503 30.32 -59.16 26.35
C GLN A 503 30.30 -57.88 25.52
N ASP A 504 30.64 -57.95 24.23
CA ASP A 504 30.56 -56.80 23.31
C ASP A 504 29.12 -56.27 23.20
N LEU A 505 28.14 -57.17 23.13
CA LEU A 505 26.72 -56.81 23.15
C LEU A 505 26.31 -56.16 24.48
N ARG A 506 26.86 -56.59 25.60
CA ARG A 506 26.60 -55.94 26.90
C ARG A 506 27.20 -54.54 26.96
N ASP A 507 28.42 -54.36 26.47
CA ASP A 507 29.11 -53.07 26.48
C ASP A 507 28.41 -52.07 25.54
N THR A 508 27.98 -52.51 24.36
CA THR A 508 27.17 -51.68 23.45
C THR A 508 25.81 -51.31 24.06
N VAL A 509 25.13 -52.23 24.75
CA VAL A 509 23.89 -51.92 25.48
C VAL A 509 24.14 -50.89 26.58
N GLN A 510 25.24 -51.00 27.33
CA GLN A 510 25.59 -50.01 28.34
C GLN A 510 25.87 -48.63 27.73
N GLN A 511 26.63 -48.55 26.64
CA GLN A 511 26.87 -47.31 25.93
C GLN A 511 25.58 -46.68 25.40
N LEU A 512 24.70 -47.48 24.79
CA LEU A 512 23.40 -47.02 24.32
C LEU A 512 22.49 -46.58 25.47
N SER A 513 22.57 -47.24 26.63
CA SER A 513 21.82 -46.82 27.83
C SER A 513 22.29 -45.46 28.36
N LEU A 514 23.60 -45.22 28.37
CA LEU A 514 24.17 -43.93 28.77
C LEU A 514 23.77 -42.83 27.78
N ARG A 515 23.84 -43.12 26.47
CA ARG A 515 23.42 -42.19 25.43
C ARG A 515 21.93 -41.86 25.52
N LYS A 516 21.09 -42.85 25.82
CA LYS A 516 19.65 -42.64 26.06
C LYS A 516 19.42 -41.69 27.23
N GLU A 517 20.15 -41.87 28.34
CA GLU A 517 19.96 -41.01 29.51
C GLU A 517 20.47 -39.57 29.27
N GLN A 518 21.57 -39.41 28.53
CA GLN A 518 22.02 -38.10 28.06
C GLN A 518 20.98 -37.41 27.17
N LEU A 519 20.38 -38.15 26.22
CA LEU A 519 19.34 -37.60 25.34
C LEU A 519 18.08 -37.22 26.10
N LYS A 520 17.69 -37.98 27.14
CA LYS A 520 16.60 -37.59 28.02
C LYS A 520 16.89 -36.28 28.76
N GLN A 521 18.09 -36.13 29.32
CA GLN A 521 18.46 -34.89 29.99
C GLN A 521 18.39 -33.70 29.02
N GLN A 522 18.90 -33.86 27.80
CA GLN A 522 18.80 -32.83 26.76
C GLN A 522 17.35 -32.52 26.39
N LEU A 523 16.47 -33.52 26.37
CA LEU A 523 15.04 -33.31 26.12
C LEU A 523 14.41 -32.50 27.26
N GLU A 524 14.67 -32.86 28.51
CA GLU A 524 14.16 -32.14 29.69
C GLU A 524 14.66 -30.68 29.70
N ASP A 525 15.93 -30.45 29.40
CA ASP A 525 16.49 -29.09 29.31
C ASP A 525 15.79 -28.27 28.21
N LYS A 526 15.51 -28.89 27.05
CA LYS A 526 14.80 -28.24 25.94
C LYS A 526 13.32 -28.01 26.23
N GLU A 527 12.67 -28.89 26.98
CA GLU A 527 11.31 -28.70 27.45
C GLU A 527 11.22 -27.51 28.41
N MET A 528 12.19 -27.36 29.33
CA MET A 528 12.27 -26.20 30.20
C MET A 528 12.50 -24.89 29.41
N GLU A 529 13.44 -24.87 28.47
CA GLU A 529 13.65 -23.71 27.59
C GLU A 529 12.37 -23.33 26.83
N LEU A 530 11.66 -24.34 26.30
CA LEU A 530 10.40 -24.13 25.60
C LEU A 530 9.33 -23.51 26.51
N ASP A 531 9.21 -23.97 27.74
CA ASP A 531 8.25 -23.45 28.69
C ASP A 531 8.60 -22.03 29.16
N GLU A 532 9.88 -21.69 29.31
CA GLU A 532 10.33 -20.31 29.52
C GLU A 532 9.95 -19.39 28.35
N VAL A 533 10.17 -19.85 27.11
CA VAL A 533 9.78 -19.11 25.90
C VAL A 533 8.26 -18.94 25.82
N LYS A 534 7.48 -19.97 26.12
CA LYS A 534 6.01 -19.87 26.19
C LYS A 534 5.56 -18.87 27.25
N ALA A 535 6.19 -18.87 28.42
CA ALA A 535 5.88 -17.91 29.48
C ALA A 535 6.20 -16.47 29.04
N ALA A 536 7.37 -16.25 28.43
CA ALA A 536 7.75 -14.95 27.88
C ALA A 536 6.79 -14.48 26.77
N PHE A 537 6.39 -15.39 25.88
CA PHE A 537 5.39 -15.11 24.86
C PHE A 537 4.04 -14.74 25.47
N SER A 538 3.57 -15.48 26.46
CA SER A 538 2.32 -15.18 27.18
C SER A 538 2.32 -13.78 27.80
N VAL A 539 3.43 -13.40 28.45
CA VAL A 539 3.60 -12.04 29.01
C VAL A 539 3.60 -10.98 27.92
N SER A 540 4.29 -11.21 26.80
CA SER A 540 4.31 -10.29 25.66
C SER A 540 2.92 -10.14 25.04
N ASN A 541 2.21 -11.25 24.84
CA ASN A 541 0.87 -11.27 24.28
C ASN A 541 -0.12 -10.50 25.18
N LYS A 542 -0.02 -10.67 26.50
CA LYS A 542 -0.82 -9.90 27.47
C LYS A 542 -0.55 -8.40 27.36
N LYS A 543 0.72 -7.98 27.24
CA LYS A 543 1.07 -6.56 27.00
C LYS A 543 0.49 -6.02 25.70
N TRP A 544 0.48 -6.82 24.63
CA TRP A 544 -0.13 -6.42 23.36
C TRP A 544 -1.64 -6.29 23.46
N GLN A 545 -2.29 -7.19 24.20
CA GLN A 545 -3.70 -7.14 24.47
C GLN A 545 -4.08 -5.91 25.31
N ASP A 546 -3.32 -5.61 26.36
CA ASP A 546 -3.49 -4.38 27.15
C ASP A 546 -3.33 -3.11 26.30
N LYS A 547 -2.40 -3.10 25.33
CA LYS A 547 -2.23 -1.99 24.38
C LYS A 547 -3.41 -1.90 23.40
N ALA A 548 -3.93 -3.02 22.92
CA ALA A 548 -5.11 -3.05 22.04
C ALA A 548 -6.36 -2.53 22.77
N ASP A 549 -6.53 -2.90 24.04
CA ASP A 549 -7.60 -2.38 24.89
C ASP A 549 -7.44 -0.87 25.12
N LEU A 550 -6.21 -0.39 25.33
CA LEU A 550 -5.92 1.04 25.45
C LEU A 550 -6.25 1.79 24.16
N LEU A 551 -5.86 1.27 22.99
CA LEU A 551 -6.18 1.84 21.69
C LEU A 551 -7.70 1.92 21.50
N THR A 552 -8.43 0.84 21.80
CA THR A 552 -9.89 0.81 21.70
C THR A 552 -10.55 1.86 22.61
N ARG A 553 -9.99 2.07 23.82
CA ARG A 553 -10.44 3.14 24.74
C ARG A 553 -10.16 4.54 24.20
N LEU A 554 -8.99 4.75 23.59
CA LEU A 554 -8.63 6.03 22.98
C LEU A 554 -9.50 6.31 21.75
N GLU A 555 -9.73 5.33 20.89
CA GLU A 555 -10.60 5.44 19.72
C GLU A 555 -12.03 5.79 20.12
N SER A 556 -12.58 5.14 21.15
CA SER A 556 -13.91 5.48 21.69
C SER A 556 -13.96 6.85 22.38
N GLN A 557 -12.85 7.34 22.93
CA GLN A 557 -12.73 8.71 23.43
C GLN A 557 -12.74 9.73 22.29
N VAL A 558 -11.94 9.49 21.24
CA VAL A 558 -11.88 10.32 20.03
C VAL A 558 -13.24 10.35 19.34
N LYS A 559 -13.93 9.21 19.25
CA LYS A 559 -15.27 9.11 18.69
C LYS A 559 -16.28 9.96 19.48
N ARG A 560 -16.28 9.85 20.82
CA ARG A 560 -17.13 10.69 21.69
C ARG A 560 -16.79 12.18 21.59
N MET A 561 -15.51 12.52 21.48
CA MET A 561 -15.10 13.90 21.24
C MET A 561 -15.63 14.41 19.90
N LYS A 562 -15.50 13.62 18.84
CA LYS A 562 -16.01 13.93 17.51
C LYS A 562 -17.53 14.12 17.51
N GLU A 563 -18.28 13.18 18.07
CA GLU A 563 -19.74 13.30 18.22
C GLU A 563 -20.14 14.55 19.03
N GLY A 564 -19.35 14.92 20.06
CA GLY A 564 -19.54 16.14 20.82
C GLY A 564 -19.22 17.42 20.04
N PHE A 565 -18.21 17.39 19.17
CA PHE A 565 -17.90 18.49 18.25
C PHE A 565 -18.99 18.63 17.20
N ASP A 566 -19.39 17.54 16.56
CA ASP A 566 -20.43 17.50 15.52
C ASP A 566 -21.78 17.99 16.09
N SER A 567 -22.12 17.61 17.33
CA SER A 567 -23.33 18.09 18.01
C SER A 567 -23.28 19.59 18.31
N LYS A 568 -22.12 20.11 18.74
CA LYS A 568 -21.93 21.55 18.98
C LYS A 568 -21.97 22.34 17.67
N GLU A 569 -21.35 21.82 16.62
CA GLU A 569 -21.40 22.41 15.28
C GLU A 569 -22.83 22.45 14.76
N SER A 570 -23.60 21.36 14.91
CA SER A 570 -25.01 21.32 14.53
C SER A 570 -25.85 22.34 15.30
N LEU A 571 -25.64 22.49 16.62
CA LEU A 571 -26.34 23.51 17.42
C LEU A 571 -25.99 24.94 17.01
N LEU A 572 -24.71 25.22 16.75
CA LEU A 572 -24.25 26.54 16.29
C LEU A 572 -24.78 26.86 14.89
N LEU A 573 -24.88 25.86 14.00
CA LEU A 573 -25.51 26.00 12.69
C LEU A 573 -27.00 26.27 12.81
N GLU A 574 -27.69 25.58 13.73
CA GLU A 574 -29.12 25.78 13.97
C GLU A 574 -29.41 27.16 14.61
N GLU A 575 -28.55 27.64 15.51
CA GLU A 575 -28.61 29.00 16.06
C GLU A 575 -28.31 30.06 15.01
N ARG A 576 -27.32 29.85 14.16
CA ARG A 576 -27.02 30.70 12.99
C ARG A 576 -28.23 30.77 12.06
N ASP A 577 -28.84 29.63 11.76
CA ASP A 577 -29.97 29.55 10.83
C ASP A 577 -31.23 30.20 11.42
N LYS A 578 -31.51 30.00 12.72
CA LYS A 578 -32.58 30.73 13.44
C LYS A 578 -32.31 32.24 13.50
N ALA A 579 -31.07 32.67 13.71
CA ALA A 579 -30.69 34.09 13.72
C ALA A 579 -30.78 34.73 12.31
N SER A 580 -30.45 33.96 11.26
CA SER A 580 -30.52 34.41 9.87
C SER A 580 -31.96 34.48 9.32
N GLN A 581 -32.84 33.58 9.76
CA GLN A 581 -34.23 33.52 9.27
C GLN A 581 -35.18 34.45 10.03
N ALA A 582 -34.98 34.71 11.33
CA ALA A 582 -35.94 35.47 12.12
C ALA A 582 -35.83 37.01 11.99
N ALA A 583 -34.64 37.58 11.77
CA ALA A 583 -34.46 39.04 11.84
C ALA A 583 -34.35 39.74 10.48
N VAL A 584 -33.87 39.05 9.45
CA VAL A 584 -33.54 39.67 8.16
C VAL A 584 -34.64 39.44 7.13
N ILE A 585 -35.24 38.25 7.09
CA ILE A 585 -36.23 37.88 6.07
C ILE A 585 -37.58 38.56 6.29
N GLU A 586 -38.05 38.67 7.54
CA GLU A 586 -39.32 39.37 7.86
C GLU A 586 -39.26 40.88 7.55
N LYS A 587 -38.12 41.53 7.82
CA LYS A 587 -37.91 42.95 7.50
C LYS A 587 -37.77 43.20 6.00
N LEU A 588 -37.09 42.32 5.26
CA LEU A 588 -36.96 42.43 3.81
C LEU A 588 -38.29 42.20 3.09
N HIS A 589 -39.07 41.17 3.46
CA HIS A 589 -40.37 40.94 2.85
C HIS A 589 -41.39 42.06 3.15
N SER A 590 -41.39 42.60 4.37
CA SER A 590 -42.22 43.76 4.73
C SER A 590 -41.84 45.01 3.94
N MET A 591 -40.54 45.26 3.74
CA MET A 591 -40.06 46.37 2.92
C MET A 591 -40.37 46.19 1.43
N ASP A 592 -40.16 45.00 0.88
CA ASP A 592 -40.47 44.71 -0.53
C ASP A 592 -41.97 44.81 -0.81
N ASP A 593 -42.83 44.35 0.08
CA ASP A 593 -44.29 44.50 -0.05
C ASP A 593 -44.73 45.97 0.05
N ALA A 594 -44.07 46.77 0.89
CA ALA A 594 -44.34 48.22 0.97
C ALA A 594 -43.91 48.96 -0.30
N PHE A 595 -42.74 48.62 -0.86
CA PHE A 595 -42.25 49.16 -2.12
C PHE A 595 -43.14 48.76 -3.30
N ARG A 596 -43.60 47.49 -3.34
CA ARG A 596 -44.48 47.00 -4.39
C ARG A 596 -45.83 47.73 -4.38
N ARG A 597 -46.43 47.95 -3.21
CA ARG A 597 -47.67 48.73 -3.06
C ARG A 597 -47.51 50.21 -3.44
N GLN A 598 -46.36 50.83 -3.14
CA GLN A 598 -46.07 52.20 -3.56
C GLN A 598 -45.91 52.31 -5.09
N LEU A 599 -45.24 51.34 -5.71
CA LEU A 599 -45.05 51.32 -7.16
C LEU A 599 -46.37 51.14 -7.90
N GLU A 600 -47.22 50.21 -7.43
CA GLU A 600 -48.56 49.97 -7.98
C GLU A 600 -49.47 51.19 -7.84
N SER A 601 -49.41 51.89 -6.70
CA SER A 601 -50.14 53.15 -6.47
C SER A 601 -49.70 54.27 -7.41
N LEU A 602 -48.38 54.41 -7.62
CA LEU A 602 -47.82 55.42 -8.52
C LEU A 602 -48.19 55.14 -9.98
N GLN A 603 -48.13 53.87 -10.39
CA GLN A 603 -48.55 53.43 -11.73
C GLN A 603 -50.05 53.65 -11.96
N ALA A 604 -50.89 53.34 -10.97
CA ALA A 604 -52.32 53.59 -11.04
C ALA A 604 -52.63 55.09 -11.20
N SER A 605 -51.99 55.94 -10.38
CA SER A 605 -52.07 57.40 -10.46
C SER A 605 -51.69 57.94 -11.84
N HIS A 606 -50.58 57.44 -12.40
CA HIS A 606 -50.12 57.88 -13.71
C HIS A 606 -51.06 57.43 -14.84
N GLN A 607 -51.66 56.24 -14.70
CA GLN A 607 -52.62 55.72 -15.67
C GLN A 607 -53.93 56.53 -15.66
N THR A 608 -54.40 56.99 -14.49
CA THR A 608 -55.54 57.91 -14.41
C THR A 608 -55.22 59.29 -14.99
N GLU A 609 -54.01 59.82 -14.79
CA GLU A 609 -53.58 61.07 -15.43
C GLU A 609 -53.55 60.96 -16.96
N LEU A 610 -53.01 59.87 -17.51
CA LEU A 610 -52.98 59.63 -18.95
C LEU A 610 -54.39 59.56 -19.55
N LEU A 611 -55.33 58.87 -18.87
CA LEU A 611 -56.73 58.82 -19.29
C LEU A 611 -57.40 60.19 -19.24
N ARG A 612 -57.11 60.99 -18.20
CA ARG A 612 -57.62 62.37 -18.11
C ARG A 612 -57.08 63.24 -19.25
N LEU A 613 -55.78 63.16 -19.54
CA LEU A 613 -55.13 63.92 -20.59
C LEU A 613 -55.67 63.53 -21.98
N ALA A 614 -55.92 62.24 -22.20
CA ALA A 614 -56.53 61.73 -23.42
C ALA A 614 -57.97 62.27 -23.61
N ASN A 615 -58.77 62.28 -22.55
CA ASN A 615 -60.13 62.85 -22.58
C ASN A 615 -60.12 64.37 -22.84
N ASP A 616 -59.20 65.11 -22.21
CA ASP A 616 -59.08 66.56 -22.43
C ASP A 616 -58.65 66.86 -23.88
N LYS A 617 -57.78 66.02 -24.47
CA LYS A 617 -57.39 66.12 -25.88
C LYS A 617 -58.54 65.80 -26.83
N GLN A 618 -59.32 64.76 -26.54
CA GLN A 618 -60.50 64.42 -27.33
C GLN A 618 -61.53 65.57 -27.32
N LYS A 619 -61.74 66.20 -26.16
CA LYS A 619 -62.62 67.36 -26.03
C LYS A 619 -62.12 68.58 -26.82
N GLN A 620 -60.81 68.80 -26.87
CA GLN A 620 -60.22 69.84 -27.73
C GLN A 620 -60.42 69.56 -29.22
N ILE A 621 -60.32 68.29 -29.64
CA ILE A 621 -60.58 67.88 -31.02
C ILE A 621 -62.05 68.13 -31.38
N GLU A 622 -62.99 67.73 -30.52
CA GLU A 622 -64.42 67.96 -30.73
C GLU A 622 -64.77 69.45 -30.82
N GLN A 623 -64.20 70.29 -29.95
CA GLN A 623 -64.37 71.74 -30.02
C GLN A 623 -63.79 72.34 -31.32
N SER A 624 -62.65 71.83 -31.77
CA SER A 624 -62.03 72.28 -33.03
C SER A 624 -62.89 71.87 -34.22
N ASN A 625 -63.41 70.64 -34.22
CA ASN A 625 -64.32 70.15 -35.26
C ASN A 625 -65.65 70.92 -35.28
N GLN A 626 -66.20 71.30 -34.12
CA GLN A 626 -67.37 72.17 -34.07
C GLN A 626 -67.12 73.54 -34.68
N LYS A 627 -65.94 74.13 -34.45
CA LYS A 627 -65.56 75.40 -35.10
C LYS A 627 -65.43 75.24 -36.61
N VAL A 628 -64.84 74.15 -37.08
CA VAL A 628 -64.76 73.84 -38.52
C VAL A 628 -66.17 73.71 -39.10
N PHE A 629 -67.07 72.99 -38.42
CA PHE A 629 -68.45 72.85 -38.84
C PHE A 629 -69.19 74.20 -38.91
N GLN A 630 -69.00 75.08 -37.93
CA GLN A 630 -69.59 76.43 -37.95
C GLN A 630 -69.08 77.25 -39.15
N VAL A 631 -67.78 77.19 -39.44
CA VAL A 631 -67.19 77.88 -40.59
C VAL A 631 -67.70 77.28 -41.91
N GLU A 632 -67.83 75.96 -42.00
CA GLU A 632 -68.43 75.31 -43.18
C GLU A 632 -69.90 75.70 -43.38
N GLU A 633 -70.68 75.84 -42.31
CA GLU A 633 -72.08 76.27 -42.34
C GLU A 633 -72.20 77.74 -42.77
N GLU A 634 -71.35 78.62 -42.24
CA GLU A 634 -71.24 80.03 -42.69
C GLU A 634 -70.87 80.11 -44.17
N MET A 635 -69.95 79.25 -44.64
CA MET A 635 -69.55 79.20 -46.04
C MET A 635 -70.69 78.69 -46.94
N ARG A 636 -71.51 77.74 -46.46
CA ARG A 636 -72.74 77.32 -47.17
C ARG A 636 -73.75 78.44 -47.26
N GLN A 637 -73.98 79.19 -46.18
CA GLN A 637 -74.88 80.34 -46.17
C GLN A 637 -74.41 81.42 -47.15
N LEU A 638 -73.12 81.74 -47.18
CA LEU A 638 -72.55 82.68 -48.16
C LEU A 638 -72.70 82.19 -49.61
N LEU A 639 -72.53 80.88 -49.86
CA LEU A 639 -72.76 80.29 -51.17
C LEU A 639 -74.24 80.36 -51.59
N GLU A 640 -75.15 80.14 -50.64
CA GLU A 640 -76.59 80.26 -50.88
C GLU A 640 -76.99 81.73 -51.13
N GLU A 641 -76.48 82.66 -50.33
CA GLU A 641 -76.65 84.10 -50.53
C GLU A 641 -76.12 84.55 -51.89
N THR A 642 -74.90 84.18 -52.27
CA THR A 642 -74.35 84.49 -53.60
C THR A 642 -75.14 83.86 -54.74
N GLU A 643 -75.71 82.66 -54.56
CA GLU A 643 -76.62 82.06 -55.55
C GLU A 643 -77.94 82.83 -55.66
N THR A 644 -78.50 83.29 -54.54
CA THR A 644 -79.71 84.13 -54.55
C THR A 644 -79.46 85.52 -55.16
N GLU A 645 -78.32 86.15 -54.86
CA GLU A 645 -77.90 87.40 -55.49
C GLU A 645 -77.69 87.21 -56.99
N LYS A 646 -77.07 86.10 -57.40
CA LYS A 646 -76.95 85.75 -58.82
C LYS A 646 -78.32 85.59 -59.47
N LYS A 647 -79.25 84.85 -58.87
CA LYS A 647 -80.63 84.69 -59.40
C LYS A 647 -81.35 86.03 -59.53
N THR A 648 -81.27 86.90 -58.52
CA THR A 648 -81.89 88.24 -58.58
C THR A 648 -81.21 89.14 -59.61
N MET A 649 -79.90 89.04 -59.80
CA MET A 649 -79.16 89.76 -60.84
C MET A 649 -79.51 89.25 -62.24
N GLU A 650 -79.64 87.93 -62.42
CA GLU A 650 -80.13 87.32 -63.67
C GLU A 650 -81.56 87.76 -63.98
N GLU A 651 -82.42 87.87 -62.96
CA GLU A 651 -83.82 88.30 -63.12
C GLU A 651 -83.92 89.80 -63.45
N LYS A 652 -83.07 90.64 -62.83
CA LYS A 652 -82.89 92.06 -63.20
C LYS A 652 -82.36 92.20 -64.64
N MET A 653 -81.37 91.40 -65.04
CA MET A 653 -80.92 91.35 -66.43
C MET A 653 -82.05 90.91 -67.36
N ARG A 654 -82.86 89.91 -66.98
CA ARG A 654 -84.01 89.45 -67.78
C ARG A 654 -85.05 90.55 -67.96
N ARG A 655 -85.31 91.37 -66.93
CA ARG A 655 -86.18 92.56 -67.00
C ARG A 655 -85.57 93.68 -67.86
N LEU A 656 -84.26 93.92 -67.78
CA LEU A 656 -83.57 94.86 -68.68
C LEU A 656 -83.60 94.39 -70.13
N THR A 657 -83.42 93.09 -70.37
CA THR A 657 -83.53 92.47 -71.70
C THR A 657 -84.96 92.50 -72.24
N SER A 658 -85.99 92.45 -71.37
CA SER A 658 -87.38 92.63 -71.82
C SER A 658 -87.69 94.09 -72.17
N VAL A 659 -87.17 95.05 -71.40
CA VAL A 659 -87.30 96.50 -71.70
C VAL A 659 -86.53 96.89 -72.97
N LEU A 660 -85.43 96.20 -73.30
CA LEU A 660 -84.69 96.37 -74.55
C LEU A 660 -85.30 95.63 -75.76
N LYS A 661 -86.30 94.76 -75.55
CA LYS A 661 -87.05 94.07 -76.63
C LYS A 661 -88.29 94.82 -77.10
N ASP A 662 -88.71 95.85 -76.37
CA ASP A 662 -89.84 96.74 -76.70
C ASP A 662 -89.36 98.09 -77.29
N PHE A 663 -88.06 98.21 -77.59
CA PHE A 663 -87.48 99.11 -78.59
C PHE A 663 -87.22 98.32 -79.87
#